data_AF-A0AAE0HVR8-F1
#
_entry.id   AF-A0AAE0HVR8-F1
#
_cell.length_a   1.000
_cell.length_b   1.000
_cell.length_c   1.000
_cell.angle_alpha   90.00
_cell.angle_beta   90.00
_cell.angle_gamma   90.00
#
_symmetry.space_group_name_H-M   'P 1'
#
loop_
_entity.id
_entity.type
_entity.pdbx_description
1 polymer ?
#
loop_
_entity_poly.entity_id
_entity_poly.type
_entity_poly.pdbx_seq_one_letter_code
_entity_poly.pdbx_strand_id
1 'polypeptide(L)'
;MEKYKPEPVKRQRQSDDVKPKGKADAHPEVISAQVRDVLQMLLVFRFINAVCVRTFFQPDEYFQALEPAWSIAFGAESGAWLTWEWEHQLRSSLHPAIFGVAYKAFRGLMSFLVLPPPFQSFALVALPKLVQSGFAALGDFYTWRLATEIFGRRSNSPWAALWMTVLNPWQWYCSTRTFSNSLETTLTIAALHYWPWELLKDAIASKNVPLQSSSSVNSLRLSLFLAAIAVLLRPTNLFIWFGILTLTLTRFTLDGKSSLQKTQLVVLTREIIVCGLLALAISAASDRLYFGFWAFPPYKWLYFNISQSLAVFYGRMPWHYYLLQGIPLLTTTFLPFTLIGLYKSISPSKSVPTLQANVLRTLSFTVLTMVGALSSVSHKEVRFIYPLLPILHILGAPLMTDFFTDKTSTSTSSKKASSFQPVTLRHKLSLANIISINILLGGYLSFFHQGATISVLDFLRTDFERLHPDALALGSTANMTAVHLEEDLFVLFLTPCHSTPWRSHLVYPALFARALTCEPPLDTAPGSLERATYLDEADRFYAKDDDDRNGRYGVKFMNEELWPVLAVGGNNKKKTRGGGVPRYIVGFEGIGEMLNEFFEGEEGRDMDVKLRKVWEGWNGAFNEDWRRRGRLVVWDTGVYGEEKR
;
A
#
# COMPACT_ATOMS: atom_id res chain seq x y z
N MET A 1 -58.62 -46.96 -74.98
CA MET A 1 -57.49 -46.26 -74.33
C MET A 1 -58.00 -45.60 -73.07
N GLU A 2 -57.34 -45.86 -71.94
CA GLU A 2 -57.88 -45.57 -70.60
C GLU A 2 -57.63 -44.15 -70.09
N LYS A 3 -58.40 -43.77 -69.07
CA LYS A 3 -58.20 -42.58 -68.24
C LYS A 3 -57.00 -42.77 -67.31
N TYR A 4 -56.30 -41.69 -66.96
CA TYR A 4 -55.86 -41.49 -65.58
C TYR A 4 -55.65 -40.00 -65.21
N LYS A 5 -55.97 -39.64 -63.95
CA LYS A 5 -55.67 -38.36 -63.25
C LYS A 5 -54.98 -38.73 -61.92
N PRO A 6 -53.89 -38.04 -61.50
CA PRO A 6 -53.87 -37.25 -60.26
C PRO A 6 -52.90 -36.03 -60.38
N GLU A 7 -52.60 -35.17 -59.39
CA GLU A 7 -53.24 -34.67 -58.15
C GLU A 7 -52.78 -33.18 -58.00
N PRO A 8 -53.42 -32.33 -57.17
CA PRO A 8 -52.92 -30.97 -56.89
C PRO A 8 -51.73 -30.99 -55.93
N VAL A 9 -50.62 -30.34 -56.31
CA VAL A 9 -49.44 -30.21 -55.44
C VAL A 9 -49.77 -29.39 -54.19
N LYS A 10 -49.73 -30.05 -53.03
CA LYS A 10 -49.90 -29.41 -51.72
C LYS A 10 -48.83 -28.36 -51.49
N ARG A 11 -49.26 -27.13 -51.21
CA ARG A 11 -48.42 -26.00 -50.80
C ARG A 11 -47.85 -26.29 -49.41
N GLN A 12 -46.69 -26.97 -49.32
CA GLN A 12 -45.97 -27.10 -48.05
C GLN A 12 -45.57 -25.70 -47.58
N ARG A 13 -46.15 -25.27 -46.47
CA ARG A 13 -45.58 -24.17 -45.68
C ARG A 13 -44.25 -24.67 -45.16
N GLN A 14 -43.16 -24.22 -45.76
CA GLN A 14 -41.87 -24.24 -45.10
C GLN A 14 -41.99 -23.25 -43.93
N SER A 15 -42.22 -23.80 -42.75
CA SER A 15 -42.03 -23.07 -41.50
C SER A 15 -40.53 -22.86 -41.36
N ASP A 16 -40.03 -21.77 -41.93
CA ASP A 16 -38.72 -21.24 -41.57
C ASP A 16 -38.79 -20.96 -40.06
N ASP A 17 -38.21 -21.89 -39.31
CA ASP A 17 -38.18 -21.85 -37.86
C ASP A 17 -37.29 -20.68 -37.47
N VAL A 18 -37.92 -19.52 -37.23
CA VAL A 18 -37.25 -18.27 -36.88
C VAL A 18 -36.59 -18.48 -35.53
N LYS A 19 -35.34 -18.97 -35.57
CA LYS A 19 -34.41 -18.94 -34.44
C LYS A 19 -34.56 -17.56 -33.80
N PRO A 20 -34.97 -17.48 -32.51
CA PRO A 20 -35.20 -16.19 -31.89
C PRO A 20 -33.89 -15.42 -31.97
N LYS A 21 -33.89 -14.31 -32.73
CA LYS A 21 -32.70 -13.47 -32.94
C LYS A 21 -32.19 -13.04 -31.56
N GLY A 22 -31.14 -13.71 -31.10
CA GLY A 22 -30.44 -13.34 -29.88
C GLY A 22 -30.07 -11.86 -29.97
N LYS A 23 -30.43 -11.09 -28.94
CA LYS A 23 -30.18 -9.65 -28.89
C LYS A 23 -28.70 -9.42 -29.14
N ALA A 24 -28.36 -8.70 -30.21
CA ALA A 24 -26.96 -8.50 -30.60
C ALA A 24 -26.17 -7.91 -29.42
N ASP A 25 -25.16 -8.65 -28.97
CA ASP A 25 -24.15 -8.12 -28.07
C ASP A 25 -23.20 -7.21 -28.87
N ALA A 26 -22.52 -6.30 -28.17
CA ALA A 26 -21.54 -5.41 -28.80
C ALA A 26 -20.45 -6.23 -29.51
N HIS A 27 -19.92 -5.71 -30.63
CA HIS A 27 -18.89 -6.42 -31.39
C HIS A 27 -17.68 -6.75 -30.48
N PRO A 28 -17.08 -7.95 -30.57
CA PRO A 28 -15.95 -8.34 -29.71
C PRO A 28 -14.79 -7.34 -29.72
N GLU A 29 -14.55 -6.69 -30.84
CA GLU A 29 -13.54 -5.64 -30.98
C GLU A 29 -13.85 -4.41 -30.12
N VAL A 30 -15.10 -3.93 -30.10
CA VAL A 30 -15.53 -2.78 -29.27
C VAL A 30 -15.37 -3.09 -27.78
N ILE A 31 -15.67 -4.33 -27.38
CA ILE A 31 -15.42 -4.82 -26.02
C ILE A 31 -13.92 -4.84 -25.72
N SER A 32 -13.09 -5.31 -26.65
CA SER A 32 -11.63 -5.38 -26.46
C SER A 32 -11.00 -3.98 -26.37
N ALA A 33 -11.48 -3.03 -27.18
CA ALA A 33 -11.10 -1.63 -27.13
C ALA A 33 -11.46 -1.03 -25.77
N GLN A 34 -12.73 -1.12 -25.35
CA GLN A 34 -13.18 -0.62 -24.06
C GLN A 34 -12.34 -1.14 -22.88
N VAL A 35 -11.99 -2.43 -22.87
CA VAL A 35 -11.14 -3.01 -21.80
C VAL A 35 -9.73 -2.42 -21.81
N ARG A 36 -9.12 -2.25 -22.99
CA ARG A 36 -7.79 -1.62 -23.14
C ARG A 36 -7.82 -0.14 -22.75
N ASP A 37 -8.84 0.60 -23.23
CA ASP A 37 -8.95 2.04 -23.06
C ASP A 37 -9.18 2.39 -21.56
N VAL A 38 -9.98 1.59 -20.84
CA VAL A 38 -10.14 1.71 -19.37
C VAL A 38 -8.81 1.49 -18.64
N LEU A 39 -8.03 0.46 -19.03
CA LEU A 39 -6.72 0.21 -18.41
C LEU A 39 -5.72 1.34 -18.69
N GLN A 40 -5.69 1.87 -19.91
CA GLN A 40 -4.83 2.99 -20.28
C GLN A 40 -5.19 4.27 -19.51
N MET A 41 -6.48 4.59 -19.39
CA MET A 41 -6.95 5.72 -18.59
C MET A 41 -6.58 5.56 -17.10
N LEU A 42 -6.69 4.35 -16.54
CA LEU A 42 -6.30 4.08 -15.16
C LEU A 42 -4.79 4.18 -14.93
N LEU A 43 -3.96 3.73 -15.87
CA LEU A 43 -2.50 3.89 -15.80
C LEU A 43 -2.10 5.37 -15.77
N VAL A 44 -2.67 6.18 -16.67
CA VAL A 44 -2.43 7.64 -16.69
C VAL A 44 -2.95 8.31 -15.41
N PHE A 45 -4.17 7.96 -14.97
CA PHE A 45 -4.77 8.51 -13.75
C PHE A 45 -3.94 8.18 -12.50
N ARG A 46 -3.50 6.93 -12.34
CA ARG A 46 -2.69 6.52 -11.18
C ARG A 46 -1.25 7.02 -11.25
N PHE A 47 -0.69 7.24 -12.44
CA PHE A 47 0.58 7.94 -12.59
C PHE A 47 0.48 9.39 -12.09
N ILE A 48 -0.56 10.13 -12.51
CA ILE A 48 -0.82 11.49 -12.02
C ILE A 48 -1.03 11.49 -10.50
N ASN A 49 -1.85 10.57 -9.98
CA ASN A 49 -2.06 10.37 -8.53
C ASN A 49 -0.74 10.17 -7.78
N ALA A 50 0.16 9.31 -8.27
CA ALA A 50 1.45 9.05 -7.63
C ALA A 50 2.37 10.28 -7.59
N VAL A 51 2.34 11.13 -8.63
CA VAL A 51 3.06 12.42 -8.66
C VAL A 51 2.42 13.48 -7.77
N CYS A 52 1.10 13.43 -7.58
CA CYS A 52 0.36 14.30 -6.66
C CYS A 52 0.62 13.98 -5.18
N VAL A 53 0.86 12.72 -4.81
CA VAL A 53 1.19 12.35 -3.42
C VAL A 53 2.62 12.78 -3.09
N ARG A 54 2.74 13.85 -2.29
CA ARG A 54 3.99 14.54 -1.90
C ARG A 54 4.21 14.58 -0.39
N THR A 55 3.48 13.75 0.34
CA THR A 55 3.44 13.71 1.80
C THR A 55 3.91 12.37 2.34
N PHE A 56 4.38 12.35 3.58
CA PHE A 56 4.66 11.13 4.33
C PHE A 56 3.37 10.53 4.92
N PHE A 57 3.31 9.22 5.13
CA PHE A 57 2.24 8.59 5.92
C PHE A 57 2.77 7.70 7.03
N GLN A 58 3.50 6.63 6.67
CA GLN A 58 4.04 5.66 7.63
C GLN A 58 5.41 5.15 7.19
N PRO A 59 6.30 4.80 8.14
CA PRO A 59 7.69 4.44 7.85
C PRO A 59 7.82 3.17 6.99
N ASP A 60 6.87 2.25 7.06
CA ASP A 60 6.78 1.04 6.24
C ASP A 60 6.92 1.31 4.73
N GLU A 61 6.49 2.49 4.25
CA GLU A 61 6.61 2.91 2.86
C GLU A 61 8.08 2.93 2.40
N TYR A 62 9.01 3.19 3.32
CA TYR A 62 10.44 3.36 3.05
C TYR A 62 11.25 2.21 3.68
N PHE A 63 11.19 2.04 5.01
CA PHE A 63 12.06 1.12 5.75
C PHE A 63 11.71 -0.38 5.57
N GLN A 64 10.51 -0.69 5.06
CA GLN A 64 10.09 -2.06 4.73
C GLN A 64 9.94 -2.31 3.22
N ALA A 65 10.34 -1.35 2.37
CA ALA A 65 10.23 -1.45 0.92
C ALA A 65 11.43 -0.83 0.20
N LEU A 66 11.67 0.47 0.35
CA LEU A 66 12.63 1.23 -0.44
C LEU A 66 14.06 1.19 0.09
N GLU A 67 14.30 1.21 1.40
CA GLU A 67 15.65 1.05 1.97
C GLU A 67 16.22 -0.37 1.70
N PRO A 68 15.46 -1.48 1.90
CA PRO A 68 15.92 -2.81 1.50
C PRO A 68 16.09 -2.96 -0.02
N ALA A 69 15.22 -2.32 -0.82
CA ALA A 69 15.36 -2.28 -2.28
C ALA A 69 16.61 -1.52 -2.73
N TRP A 70 16.98 -0.45 -2.01
CA TRP A 70 18.19 0.30 -2.24
C TRP A 70 19.42 -0.57 -1.95
N SER A 71 19.44 -1.24 -0.79
CA SER A 71 20.50 -2.20 -0.45
C SER A 71 20.64 -3.32 -1.50
N ILE A 72 19.53 -3.87 -2.00
CA ILE A 72 19.55 -4.84 -3.13
C ILE A 72 20.27 -4.27 -4.35
N ALA A 73 20.03 -3.01 -4.70
CA ALA A 73 20.49 -2.38 -5.95
C ALA A 73 21.88 -1.75 -5.90
N PHE A 74 22.29 -1.27 -4.72
CA PHE A 74 23.52 -0.49 -4.52
C PHE A 74 24.52 -1.17 -3.57
N GLY A 75 24.11 -2.20 -2.81
CA GLY A 75 24.94 -2.94 -1.87
C GLY A 75 24.70 -2.54 -0.41
N ALA A 76 25.23 -3.32 0.54
CA ALA A 76 25.10 -3.02 1.98
C ALA A 76 25.71 -1.65 2.34
N GLU A 77 26.93 -1.38 1.86
CA GLU A 77 27.66 -0.11 2.05
C GLU A 77 27.05 1.11 1.35
N SER A 78 25.84 1.00 0.78
CA SER A 78 25.14 2.13 0.15
C SER A 78 24.55 3.13 1.16
N GLY A 79 24.68 2.84 2.45
CA GLY A 79 24.14 3.66 3.55
C GLY A 79 22.61 3.62 3.66
N ALA A 80 21.97 2.53 3.19
CA ALA A 80 20.54 2.29 3.34
C ALA A 80 20.20 1.88 4.79
N TRP A 81 19.11 2.43 5.34
CA TRP A 81 18.71 2.09 6.72
C TRP A 81 17.86 0.84 6.74
N LEU A 82 18.47 -0.29 7.09
CA LEU A 82 17.76 -1.52 7.40
C LEU A 82 17.38 -1.51 8.88
N THR A 83 16.11 -1.73 9.20
CA THR A 83 15.65 -1.93 10.58
C THR A 83 15.95 -3.34 11.07
N TRP A 84 15.99 -3.52 12.40
CA TRP A 84 16.09 -4.82 13.09
C TRP A 84 15.17 -5.93 12.52
N GLU A 85 14.02 -5.57 11.94
CA GLU A 85 13.10 -6.52 11.31
C GLU A 85 13.76 -7.34 10.19
N TRP A 86 14.76 -6.78 9.50
CA TRP A 86 15.54 -7.44 8.47
C TRP A 86 16.65 -8.31 9.07
N GLU A 87 17.31 -7.84 10.14
CA GLU A 87 18.34 -8.58 10.88
C GLU A 87 17.80 -9.84 11.56
N HIS A 88 16.51 -9.86 11.90
CA HIS A 88 15.79 -11.02 12.45
C HIS A 88 14.95 -11.79 11.40
N GLN A 89 15.07 -11.46 10.11
CA GLN A 89 14.35 -12.08 8.99
C GLN A 89 12.82 -12.12 9.20
N LEU A 90 12.24 -11.08 9.79
CA LEU A 90 10.79 -11.00 10.02
C LEU A 90 10.00 -10.63 8.76
N ARG A 91 10.67 -10.10 7.73
CA ARG A 91 10.06 -9.62 6.48
C ARG A 91 10.57 -10.42 5.28
N SER A 92 9.67 -10.69 4.33
CA SER A 92 10.05 -11.27 3.04
C SER A 92 10.61 -10.19 2.10
N SER A 93 11.70 -10.55 1.43
CA SER A 93 12.35 -9.76 0.40
C SER A 93 11.50 -9.57 -0.87
N LEU A 94 10.43 -10.36 -1.07
CA LEU A 94 9.61 -10.35 -2.29
C LEU A 94 9.11 -8.96 -2.70
N HIS A 95 8.70 -8.13 -1.74
CA HIS A 95 8.20 -6.78 -2.01
C HIS A 95 9.34 -5.78 -2.35
N PRO A 96 10.39 -5.62 -1.52
CA PRO A 96 11.58 -4.86 -1.90
C PRO A 96 12.23 -5.31 -3.21
N ALA A 97 12.24 -6.61 -3.51
CA ALA A 97 12.90 -7.14 -4.71
C ALA A 97 12.34 -6.55 -6.01
N ILE A 98 11.05 -6.21 -6.06
CA ILE A 98 10.42 -5.54 -7.20
C ILE A 98 11.08 -4.17 -7.44
N PHE A 99 11.21 -3.35 -6.39
CA PHE A 99 11.84 -2.04 -6.47
C PHE A 99 13.37 -2.14 -6.65
N GLY A 100 14.01 -3.14 -6.04
CA GLY A 100 15.45 -3.39 -6.21
C GLY A 100 15.81 -3.80 -7.64
N VAL A 101 14.97 -4.59 -8.31
CA VAL A 101 15.09 -4.88 -9.75
C VAL A 101 14.87 -3.61 -10.58
N ALA A 102 13.88 -2.78 -10.24
CA ALA A 102 13.66 -1.50 -10.93
C ALA A 102 14.88 -0.57 -10.80
N TYR A 103 15.42 -0.37 -9.59
CA TYR A 103 16.63 0.40 -9.36
C TYR A 103 17.85 -0.17 -10.11
N LYS A 104 18.05 -1.50 -10.13
CA LYS A 104 19.13 -2.13 -10.92
C LYS A 104 18.97 -1.89 -12.41
N ALA A 105 17.76 -2.03 -12.95
CA ALA A 105 17.48 -1.79 -14.36
C ALA A 105 17.73 -0.32 -14.74
N PHE A 106 17.30 0.62 -13.89
CA PHE A 106 17.57 2.04 -14.09
C PHE A 106 19.06 2.37 -13.98
N ARG A 107 19.79 1.81 -13.00
CA ARG A 107 21.25 1.94 -12.89
C ARG A 107 21.98 1.41 -14.11
N GLY A 108 21.55 0.29 -14.67
CA GLY A 108 22.05 -0.22 -15.95
C GLY A 108 21.81 0.78 -17.09
N LEU A 109 20.61 1.32 -17.21
CA LEU A 109 20.29 2.35 -18.21
C LEU A 109 21.16 3.62 -18.04
N MET A 110 21.39 4.09 -16.81
CA MET A 110 22.27 5.22 -16.50
C MET A 110 23.74 4.98 -16.86
N SER A 111 24.21 3.72 -16.88
CA SER A 111 25.56 3.42 -17.38
C SER A 111 25.71 3.52 -18.91
N PHE A 112 24.59 3.52 -19.66
CA PHE A 112 24.58 3.76 -21.11
C PHE A 112 24.23 5.21 -21.48
N LEU A 113 23.40 5.88 -20.67
CA LEU A 113 23.00 7.27 -20.86
C LEU A 113 23.75 8.17 -19.88
N VAL A 114 24.67 9.00 -20.37
CA VAL A 114 25.41 9.97 -19.54
C VAL A 114 24.45 11.07 -19.06
N LEU A 115 23.78 10.81 -17.93
CA LEU A 115 22.77 11.68 -17.33
C LEU A 115 23.38 12.49 -16.16
N PRO A 116 23.04 13.79 -16.00
CA PRO A 116 23.51 14.59 -14.87
C PRO A 116 23.09 14.00 -13.51
N PRO A 117 23.93 14.01 -12.46
CA PRO A 117 23.58 13.43 -11.15
C PRO A 117 22.25 13.92 -10.55
N PRO A 118 21.88 15.22 -10.61
CA PRO A 118 20.58 15.68 -10.12
C PRO A 118 19.37 15.07 -10.85
N PHE A 119 19.52 14.73 -12.14
CA PHE A 119 18.48 14.01 -12.87
C PHE A 119 18.42 12.54 -12.45
N GLN A 120 19.56 11.91 -12.15
CA GLN A 120 19.63 10.56 -11.60
C GLN A 120 18.96 10.51 -10.22
N SER A 121 19.24 11.48 -9.34
CA SER A 121 18.68 11.57 -7.98
C SER A 121 17.17 11.80 -7.99
N PHE A 122 16.67 12.66 -8.89
CA PHE A 122 15.24 12.84 -9.13
C PHE A 122 14.57 11.55 -9.64
N ALA A 123 15.14 10.92 -10.67
CA ALA A 123 14.57 9.74 -11.30
C ALA A 123 14.54 8.52 -10.36
N LEU A 124 15.56 8.34 -9.51
CA LEU A 124 15.56 7.31 -8.48
C LEU A 124 14.42 7.49 -7.47
N VAL A 125 14.18 8.70 -6.97
CA VAL A 125 13.04 8.97 -6.07
C VAL A 125 11.68 8.81 -6.76
N ALA A 126 11.59 9.12 -8.06
CA ALA A 126 10.36 8.97 -8.83
C ALA A 126 10.04 7.51 -9.24
N LEU A 127 11.06 6.65 -9.37
CA LEU A 127 10.91 5.30 -9.95
C LEU A 127 9.97 4.38 -9.16
N PRO A 128 10.01 4.30 -7.81
CA PRO A 128 9.05 3.47 -7.07
C PRO A 128 7.61 3.93 -7.24
N LYS A 129 7.38 5.25 -7.34
CA LYS A 129 6.06 5.85 -7.58
C LYS A 129 5.51 5.42 -8.94
N LEU A 130 6.35 5.35 -9.97
CA LEU A 130 5.98 4.83 -11.29
C LEU A 130 5.57 3.35 -11.22
N VAL A 131 6.39 2.48 -10.61
CA VAL A 131 6.08 1.05 -10.44
C VAL A 131 4.76 0.86 -9.68
N GLN A 132 4.60 1.58 -8.57
CA GLN A 132 3.43 1.48 -7.71
C GLN A 132 2.15 2.02 -8.36
N SER A 133 2.27 3.04 -9.23
CA SER A 133 1.13 3.51 -10.04
C SER A 133 0.56 2.42 -10.96
N GLY A 134 1.42 1.53 -11.48
CA GLY A 134 1.02 0.37 -12.26
C GLY A 134 0.20 -0.63 -11.45
N PHE A 135 0.62 -0.95 -10.22
CA PHE A 135 -0.15 -1.81 -9.32
C PHE A 135 -1.49 -1.17 -8.93
N ALA A 136 -1.50 0.11 -8.58
CA ALA A 136 -2.73 0.84 -8.27
C ALA A 136 -3.76 0.79 -9.43
N ALA A 137 -3.29 1.01 -10.67
CA ALA A 137 -4.13 0.94 -11.86
C ALA A 137 -4.68 -0.48 -12.11
N LEU A 138 -3.87 -1.51 -11.89
CA LEU A 138 -4.30 -2.91 -11.98
C LEU A 138 -5.34 -3.25 -10.89
N GLY A 139 -5.19 -2.73 -9.67
CA GLY A 139 -6.17 -2.92 -8.59
C GLY A 139 -7.55 -2.38 -8.94
N ASP A 140 -7.62 -1.14 -9.42
CA ASP A 140 -8.86 -0.53 -9.91
C ASP A 140 -9.44 -1.31 -11.11
N PHE A 141 -8.58 -1.66 -12.08
CA PHE A 141 -8.97 -2.39 -13.28
C PHE A 141 -9.58 -3.75 -12.94
N TYR A 142 -8.93 -4.55 -12.09
CA TYR A 142 -9.46 -5.85 -11.68
C TYR A 142 -10.72 -5.73 -10.81
N THR A 143 -10.87 -4.65 -10.04
CA THR A 143 -12.14 -4.34 -9.36
C THR A 143 -13.28 -4.15 -10.36
N TRP A 144 -13.08 -3.33 -11.40
CA TRP A 144 -14.04 -3.12 -12.48
C TRP A 144 -14.32 -4.39 -13.29
N ARG A 145 -13.28 -5.19 -13.58
CA ARG A 145 -13.38 -6.47 -14.30
C ARG A 145 -14.24 -7.49 -13.55
N LEU A 146 -13.95 -7.72 -12.27
CA LEU A 146 -14.74 -8.62 -11.43
C LEU A 146 -16.18 -8.12 -11.28
N ALA A 147 -16.39 -6.82 -11.06
CA ALA A 147 -17.73 -6.24 -11.05
C ALA A 147 -18.48 -6.46 -12.39
N THR A 148 -17.78 -6.36 -13.52
CA THR A 148 -18.32 -6.60 -14.87
C THR A 148 -18.75 -8.04 -15.08
N GLU A 149 -18.06 -9.00 -14.48
CA GLU A 149 -18.44 -10.42 -14.51
C GLU A 149 -19.62 -10.73 -13.58
N ILE A 150 -19.65 -10.15 -12.39
CA ILE A 150 -20.72 -10.35 -11.40
C ILE A 150 -22.05 -9.72 -11.86
N PHE A 151 -22.02 -8.48 -12.34
CA PHE A 151 -23.23 -7.72 -12.68
C PHE A 151 -23.57 -7.69 -14.18
N GLY A 152 -22.65 -8.14 -15.03
CA GLY A 152 -22.78 -8.11 -16.49
C GLY A 152 -22.56 -6.72 -17.11
N ARG A 153 -22.02 -6.70 -18.34
CA ARG A 153 -21.68 -5.48 -19.11
C ARG A 153 -22.84 -4.52 -19.40
N ARG A 154 -24.09 -4.99 -19.29
CA ARG A 154 -25.30 -4.17 -19.50
C ARG A 154 -25.79 -3.48 -18.23
N SER A 155 -25.19 -3.77 -17.06
CA SER A 155 -25.42 -3.04 -15.83
C SER A 155 -24.48 -1.84 -15.72
N ASN A 156 -24.91 -0.79 -15.02
CA ASN A 156 -24.05 0.34 -14.65
C ASN A 156 -23.26 0.09 -13.34
N SER A 157 -23.58 -0.98 -12.60
CA SER A 157 -22.89 -1.35 -11.36
C SER A 157 -21.37 -1.54 -11.49
N PRO A 158 -20.82 -2.10 -12.58
CA PRO A 158 -19.37 -2.15 -12.76
C PRO A 158 -18.74 -0.75 -12.84
N TRP A 159 -19.40 0.19 -13.53
CA TRP A 159 -18.95 1.58 -13.59
C TRP A 159 -19.06 2.28 -12.24
N ALA A 160 -20.10 2.02 -11.45
CA ALA A 160 -20.18 2.53 -10.09
C ALA A 160 -19.04 1.99 -9.21
N ALA A 161 -18.68 0.71 -9.30
CA ALA A 161 -17.54 0.14 -8.58
C ALA A 161 -16.22 0.83 -8.98
N LEU A 162 -16.01 1.08 -10.28
CA LEU A 162 -14.86 1.84 -10.79
C LEU A 162 -14.83 3.26 -10.25
N TRP A 163 -15.94 4.00 -10.32
CA TRP A 163 -16.05 5.34 -9.74
C TRP A 163 -15.77 5.37 -8.24
N MET A 164 -16.23 4.35 -7.48
CA MET A 164 -15.87 4.21 -6.07
C MET A 164 -14.37 4.02 -5.88
N THR A 165 -13.67 3.20 -6.67
CA THR A 165 -12.20 3.07 -6.58
C THR A 165 -11.45 4.35 -6.94
N VAL A 166 -11.87 5.05 -7.99
CA VAL A 166 -11.23 6.27 -8.50
C VAL A 166 -11.42 7.45 -7.53
N LEU A 167 -12.61 7.56 -6.92
CA LEU A 167 -12.99 8.66 -6.04
C LEU A 167 -12.87 8.36 -4.54
N ASN A 168 -12.40 7.19 -4.13
CA ASN A 168 -12.20 6.88 -2.70
C ASN A 168 -10.88 7.51 -2.20
N PRO A 169 -10.90 8.35 -1.16
CA PRO A 169 -9.71 9.05 -0.65
C PRO A 169 -8.63 8.10 -0.11
N TRP A 170 -9.02 6.98 0.51
CA TRP A 170 -8.07 5.97 0.98
C TRP A 170 -7.37 5.27 -0.18
N GLN A 171 -8.11 4.88 -1.23
CA GLN A 171 -7.52 4.32 -2.45
C GLN A 171 -6.60 5.35 -3.14
N TRP A 172 -7.02 6.60 -3.25
CA TRP A 172 -6.17 7.70 -3.77
C TRP A 172 -4.90 7.91 -2.95
N TYR A 173 -4.98 7.84 -1.61
CA TYR A 173 -3.88 8.15 -0.72
C TYR A 173 -2.89 6.99 -0.51
N CYS A 174 -3.38 5.74 -0.51
CA CYS A 174 -2.59 4.56 -0.16
C CYS A 174 -2.14 3.72 -1.36
N SER A 175 -2.90 3.65 -2.45
CA SER A 175 -2.60 2.70 -3.54
C SER A 175 -1.27 2.96 -4.24
N THR A 176 -0.89 4.23 -4.39
CA THR A 176 0.34 4.70 -5.03
C THR A 176 1.54 4.78 -4.09
N ARG A 177 1.36 4.51 -2.80
CA ARG A 177 2.43 4.40 -1.79
C ARG A 177 2.99 2.99 -1.77
N THR A 178 4.29 2.86 -1.50
CA THR A 178 5.03 1.59 -1.54
C THR A 178 4.81 0.73 -0.29
N PHE A 179 3.54 0.47 0.03
CA PHE A 179 3.15 -0.51 1.04
C PHE A 179 2.93 -1.88 0.43
N SER A 180 3.41 -2.92 1.13
CA SER A 180 3.09 -4.31 0.79
C SER A 180 1.57 -4.58 0.81
N ASN A 181 0.77 -3.86 1.62
CA ASN A 181 -0.69 -3.96 1.62
C ASN A 181 -1.36 -3.40 0.35
N SER A 182 -0.73 -2.46 -0.34
CA SER A 182 -1.21 -1.93 -1.62
C SER A 182 -1.00 -2.95 -2.75
N LEU A 183 0.16 -3.63 -2.75
CA LEU A 183 0.41 -4.77 -3.64
C LEU A 183 -0.48 -5.97 -3.28
N GLU A 184 -0.60 -6.33 -2.00
CA GLU A 184 -1.51 -7.35 -1.48
C GLU A 184 -2.95 -7.12 -1.99
N THR A 185 -3.49 -5.91 -1.81
CA THR A 185 -4.84 -5.53 -2.28
C THR A 185 -5.00 -5.76 -3.78
N THR A 186 -3.99 -5.37 -4.57
CA THR A 186 -3.95 -5.53 -6.03
C THR A 186 -3.94 -7.01 -6.44
N LEU A 187 -3.07 -7.81 -5.80
CA LEU A 187 -2.96 -9.25 -6.05
C LEU A 187 -4.22 -10.00 -5.63
N THR A 188 -4.82 -9.65 -4.49
CA THR A 188 -6.09 -10.23 -4.02
C THR A 188 -7.22 -9.99 -5.00
N ILE A 189 -7.44 -8.75 -5.47
CA ILE A 189 -8.54 -8.49 -6.41
C ILE A 189 -8.29 -9.11 -7.79
N ALA A 190 -7.04 -9.15 -8.27
CA ALA A 190 -6.66 -9.87 -9.47
C ALA A 190 -6.93 -11.38 -9.33
N ALA A 191 -6.53 -11.97 -8.21
CA ALA A 191 -6.77 -13.38 -7.89
C ALA A 191 -8.28 -13.70 -7.82
N LEU A 192 -9.08 -12.81 -7.23
CA LEU A 192 -10.54 -12.93 -7.18
C LEU A 192 -11.19 -12.79 -8.57
N HIS A 193 -10.65 -11.99 -9.49
CA HIS A 193 -11.11 -11.96 -10.89
C HIS A 193 -10.90 -13.31 -11.59
N TYR A 194 -9.72 -13.92 -11.42
CA TYR A 194 -9.39 -15.20 -12.05
C TYR A 194 -9.97 -16.44 -11.35
N TRP A 195 -10.59 -16.28 -10.18
CA TRP A 195 -11.20 -17.38 -9.42
C TRP A 195 -12.40 -17.98 -10.18
N PRO A 196 -12.53 -19.32 -10.27
CA PRO A 196 -13.63 -19.97 -10.98
C PRO A 196 -14.96 -19.86 -10.22
N TRP A 197 -15.59 -18.69 -10.27
CA TRP A 197 -16.90 -18.42 -9.65
C TRP A 197 -18.01 -19.38 -10.09
N GLU A 198 -17.87 -20.03 -11.25
CA GLU A 198 -18.77 -21.11 -11.69
C GLU A 198 -18.92 -22.27 -10.68
N LEU A 199 -17.95 -22.47 -9.77
CA LEU A 199 -18.06 -23.39 -8.64
C LEU A 199 -19.21 -23.05 -7.67
N LEU A 200 -19.67 -21.79 -7.66
CA LEU A 200 -20.78 -21.33 -6.83
C LEU A 200 -22.15 -21.43 -7.53
N LYS A 201 -22.19 -21.81 -8.81
CA LYS A 201 -23.42 -21.95 -9.59
C LYS A 201 -24.28 -23.12 -9.06
N ASP A 202 -25.57 -23.07 -9.32
CA ASP A 202 -26.47 -24.21 -9.10
C ASP A 202 -26.23 -25.28 -10.17
N ALA A 203 -26.00 -26.52 -9.73
CA ALA A 203 -25.77 -27.68 -10.60
C ALA A 203 -26.93 -27.93 -11.57
N ILE A 204 -28.17 -27.70 -11.15
CA ILE A 204 -29.37 -27.94 -11.99
C ILE A 204 -29.39 -26.97 -13.19
N ALA A 205 -28.89 -25.76 -13.00
CA ALA A 205 -28.84 -24.71 -14.02
C ALA A 205 -27.57 -24.73 -14.90
N SER A 206 -26.68 -25.73 -14.76
CA SER A 206 -25.43 -25.79 -15.54
C SER A 206 -25.38 -26.93 -16.54
N LYS A 207 -25.27 -26.57 -17.83
CA LYS A 207 -24.91 -27.49 -18.92
C LYS A 207 -23.40 -27.73 -19.03
N ASN A 208 -22.59 -26.83 -18.47
CA ASN A 208 -21.13 -26.91 -18.50
C ASN A 208 -20.63 -27.38 -17.13
N VAL A 209 -19.64 -28.28 -17.14
CA VAL A 209 -18.96 -28.76 -15.93
C VAL A 209 -17.81 -27.79 -15.59
N PRO A 210 -17.78 -27.21 -14.38
CA PRO A 210 -16.68 -26.33 -13.96
C PRO A 210 -15.32 -27.05 -14.00
N LEU A 211 -14.25 -26.28 -14.28
CA LEU A 211 -12.86 -26.77 -14.33
C LEU A 211 -12.58 -27.88 -15.37
N GLN A 212 -13.47 -28.10 -16.35
CA GLN A 212 -13.26 -29.11 -17.39
C GLN A 212 -12.31 -28.65 -18.52
N SER A 213 -12.25 -27.34 -18.81
CA SER A 213 -11.41 -26.81 -19.89
C SER A 213 -10.02 -26.38 -19.39
N SER A 214 -9.00 -26.55 -20.24
CA SER A 214 -7.63 -26.09 -19.96
C SER A 214 -7.57 -24.59 -19.63
N SER A 215 -8.36 -23.77 -20.32
CA SER A 215 -8.48 -22.33 -20.03
C SER A 215 -9.03 -22.05 -18.62
N SER A 216 -10.00 -22.84 -18.14
CA SER A 216 -10.56 -22.68 -16.79
C SER A 216 -9.54 -23.07 -15.71
N VAL A 217 -8.79 -24.16 -15.93
CA VAL A 217 -7.69 -24.56 -15.04
C VAL A 217 -6.54 -23.55 -15.04
N ASN A 218 -6.21 -22.94 -16.18
CA ASN A 218 -5.19 -21.88 -16.25
C ASN A 218 -5.63 -20.60 -15.53
N SER A 219 -6.92 -20.25 -15.58
CA SER A 219 -7.48 -19.16 -14.74
C SER A 219 -7.35 -19.48 -13.25
N LEU A 220 -7.73 -20.70 -12.84
CA LEU A 220 -7.57 -21.16 -11.46
C LEU A 220 -6.09 -21.11 -11.00
N ARG A 221 -5.14 -21.53 -11.85
CA ARG A 221 -3.70 -21.44 -11.56
C ARG A 221 -3.24 -20.00 -11.33
N LEU A 222 -3.63 -19.08 -12.21
CA LEU A 222 -3.29 -17.67 -12.05
C LEU A 222 -3.90 -17.08 -10.77
N SER A 223 -5.17 -17.41 -10.50
CA SER A 223 -5.85 -17.05 -9.25
C SER A 223 -5.09 -17.53 -8.01
N LEU A 224 -4.77 -18.83 -7.94
CA LEU A 224 -4.09 -19.44 -6.81
C LEU A 224 -2.63 -18.99 -6.65
N PHE A 225 -1.93 -18.70 -7.75
CA PHE A 225 -0.58 -18.16 -7.70
C PHE A 225 -0.56 -16.72 -7.16
N LEU A 226 -1.43 -15.85 -7.67
CA LEU A 226 -1.58 -14.48 -7.16
C LEU A 226 -2.04 -14.46 -5.70
N ALA A 227 -2.95 -15.37 -5.32
CA ALA A 227 -3.38 -15.59 -3.94
C ALA A 227 -2.21 -16.00 -3.03
N ALA A 228 -1.40 -16.97 -3.45
CA ALA A 228 -0.27 -17.46 -2.67
C ALA A 228 0.80 -16.37 -2.47
N ILE A 229 1.11 -15.58 -3.50
CA ILE A 229 2.02 -14.43 -3.35
C ILE A 229 1.43 -13.38 -2.39
N ALA A 230 0.13 -13.07 -2.45
CA ALA A 230 -0.50 -12.15 -1.49
C ALA A 230 -0.41 -12.66 -0.04
N VAL A 231 -0.61 -13.96 0.19
CA VAL A 231 -0.44 -14.60 1.51
C VAL A 231 1.02 -14.59 1.99
N LEU A 232 2.00 -14.75 1.08
CA LEU A 232 3.42 -14.70 1.43
C LEU A 232 3.89 -13.28 1.78
N LEU A 233 3.34 -12.26 1.09
CA LEU A 233 3.56 -10.85 1.42
C LEU A 233 2.93 -10.46 2.77
N ARG A 234 1.71 -10.95 3.05
CA ARG A 234 0.96 -10.69 4.28
C ARG A 234 0.16 -11.94 4.67
N PRO A 235 0.58 -12.72 5.69
CA PRO A 235 -0.11 -13.95 6.10
C PRO A 235 -1.60 -13.76 6.48
N THR A 236 -1.98 -12.54 6.86
CA THR A 236 -3.38 -12.15 7.12
C THR A 236 -4.31 -12.29 5.91
N ASN A 237 -3.77 -12.27 4.67
CA ASN A 237 -4.56 -12.52 3.46
C ASN A 237 -5.18 -13.93 3.45
N LEU A 238 -4.63 -14.87 4.24
CA LEU A 238 -5.17 -16.23 4.36
C LEU A 238 -6.64 -16.23 4.83
N PHE A 239 -7.06 -15.26 5.65
CA PHE A 239 -8.46 -15.14 6.07
C PHE A 239 -9.42 -14.83 4.92
N ILE A 240 -8.95 -14.17 3.87
CA ILE A 240 -9.74 -13.94 2.65
C ILE A 240 -9.99 -15.28 1.95
N TRP A 241 -8.93 -16.03 1.67
CA TRP A 241 -9.02 -17.32 1.00
C TRP A 241 -9.73 -18.38 1.84
N PHE A 242 -9.62 -18.33 3.16
CA PHE A 242 -10.44 -19.13 4.07
C PHE A 242 -11.94 -18.82 3.88
N GLY A 243 -12.34 -17.55 3.84
CA GLY A 243 -13.72 -17.14 3.55
C GLY A 243 -14.25 -17.67 2.21
N ILE A 244 -13.47 -17.49 1.13
CA ILE A 244 -13.81 -17.98 -0.23
C ILE A 244 -13.92 -19.51 -0.26
N LEU A 245 -12.93 -20.23 0.26
CA LEU A 245 -12.89 -21.70 0.23
C LEU A 245 -13.96 -22.31 1.11
N THR A 246 -14.22 -21.75 2.30
CA THR A 246 -15.27 -22.24 3.21
C THR A 246 -16.61 -22.27 2.51
N LEU A 247 -17.08 -21.17 1.91
CA LEU A 247 -18.38 -21.20 1.21
C LEU A 247 -18.35 -22.00 -0.10
N THR A 248 -17.21 -22.04 -0.80
CA THR A 248 -17.07 -22.88 -2.02
C THR A 248 -17.25 -24.38 -1.70
N LEU A 249 -16.70 -24.84 -0.58
CA LEU A 249 -16.72 -26.26 -0.18
C LEU A 249 -18.01 -26.64 0.57
N THR A 250 -18.46 -25.81 1.51
CA THR A 250 -19.57 -26.15 2.44
C THR A 250 -20.93 -25.66 1.96
N ARG A 251 -20.98 -24.55 1.20
CA ARG A 251 -22.19 -23.90 0.69
C ARG A 251 -23.27 -23.56 1.75
N PHE A 252 -22.95 -23.50 3.04
CA PHE A 252 -23.98 -23.46 4.11
C PHE A 252 -24.92 -22.23 4.10
N THR A 253 -24.56 -21.15 3.39
CA THR A 253 -25.40 -19.95 3.14
C THR A 253 -25.76 -19.74 1.67
N LEU A 254 -25.37 -20.66 0.77
CA LEU A 254 -25.49 -20.50 -0.67
C LEU A 254 -26.73 -21.21 -1.22
N ASP A 255 -27.36 -20.61 -2.22
CA ASP A 255 -28.53 -21.17 -2.89
C ASP A 255 -28.11 -22.22 -3.95
N GLY A 256 -29.00 -23.18 -4.22
CA GLY A 256 -28.82 -24.20 -5.26
C GLY A 256 -27.96 -25.40 -4.87
N LYS A 257 -28.02 -26.48 -5.66
CA LYS A 257 -27.22 -27.70 -5.43
C LYS A 257 -25.77 -27.46 -5.82
N SER A 258 -24.84 -28.07 -5.08
CA SER A 258 -23.41 -27.95 -5.36
C SER A 258 -23.04 -28.47 -6.74
N SER A 259 -22.36 -27.64 -7.54
CA SER A 259 -21.70 -28.05 -8.79
C SER A 259 -20.32 -28.69 -8.56
N LEU A 260 -19.82 -28.70 -7.32
CA LEU A 260 -18.55 -29.32 -6.95
C LEU A 260 -18.72 -30.84 -6.82
N GLN A 261 -18.04 -31.60 -7.68
CA GLN A 261 -17.95 -33.06 -7.59
C GLN A 261 -16.53 -33.46 -7.15
N LYS A 262 -16.30 -34.75 -6.88
CA LYS A 262 -15.00 -35.26 -6.41
C LYS A 262 -13.84 -34.89 -7.36
N THR A 263 -14.07 -34.91 -8.66
CA THR A 263 -13.05 -34.57 -9.67
C THR A 263 -12.60 -33.12 -9.59
N GLN A 264 -13.53 -32.16 -9.45
CA GLN A 264 -13.20 -30.74 -9.30
C GLN A 264 -12.48 -30.47 -7.98
N LEU A 265 -12.85 -31.18 -6.91
CA LEU A 265 -12.14 -31.11 -5.63
C LEU A 265 -10.68 -31.59 -5.76
N VAL A 266 -10.45 -32.73 -6.43
CA VAL A 266 -9.07 -33.23 -6.69
C VAL A 266 -8.27 -32.24 -7.54
N VAL A 267 -8.86 -31.65 -8.58
CA VAL A 267 -8.20 -30.60 -9.38
C VAL A 267 -7.88 -29.38 -8.51
N LEU A 268 -8.83 -28.90 -7.71
CA LEU A 268 -8.63 -27.74 -6.84
C LEU A 268 -7.51 -27.98 -5.82
N THR A 269 -7.52 -29.12 -5.12
CA THR A 269 -6.46 -29.49 -4.17
C THR A 269 -5.10 -29.62 -4.85
N ARG A 270 -5.03 -30.26 -6.03
CA ARG A 270 -3.78 -30.35 -6.82
C ARG A 270 -3.23 -28.97 -7.17
N GLU A 271 -4.06 -28.09 -7.72
CA GLU A 271 -3.60 -26.77 -8.16
C GLU A 271 -3.26 -25.86 -6.96
N ILE A 272 -3.94 -25.99 -5.81
CA ILE A 272 -3.55 -25.30 -4.55
C ILE A 272 -2.13 -25.71 -4.14
N ILE A 273 -1.84 -27.02 -4.13
CA ILE A 273 -0.51 -27.52 -3.76
C ILE A 273 0.55 -27.06 -4.78
N VAL A 274 0.30 -27.21 -6.08
CA VAL A 274 1.28 -26.86 -7.12
C VAL A 274 1.55 -25.36 -7.17
N CYS A 275 0.51 -24.50 -7.15
CA CYS A 275 0.69 -23.05 -7.19
C CYS A 275 1.28 -22.51 -5.88
N GLY A 276 0.88 -23.08 -4.73
CA GLY A 276 1.44 -22.75 -3.42
C GLY A 276 2.92 -23.10 -3.30
N LEU A 277 3.33 -24.31 -3.73
CA LEU A 277 4.73 -24.72 -3.76
C LEU A 277 5.58 -23.86 -4.72
N LEU A 278 5.04 -23.48 -5.88
CA LEU A 278 5.73 -22.58 -6.81
C LEU A 278 5.94 -21.18 -6.20
N ALA A 279 4.91 -20.61 -5.57
CA ALA A 279 5.01 -19.31 -4.90
C ALA A 279 5.99 -19.35 -3.70
N LEU A 280 5.95 -20.44 -2.91
CA LEU A 280 6.90 -20.69 -1.81
C LEU A 280 8.34 -20.82 -2.32
N ALA A 281 8.57 -21.53 -3.43
CA ALA A 281 9.90 -21.67 -4.02
C ALA A 281 10.45 -20.31 -4.51
N ILE A 282 9.59 -19.46 -5.09
CA ILE A 282 9.97 -18.09 -5.49
C ILE A 282 10.29 -17.22 -4.26
N SER A 283 9.49 -17.29 -3.18
CA SER A 283 9.80 -16.60 -1.92
C SER A 283 11.13 -17.07 -1.35
N ALA A 284 11.31 -18.38 -1.19
CA ALA A 284 12.52 -18.96 -0.62
C ALA A 284 13.77 -18.62 -1.45
N ALA A 285 13.66 -18.58 -2.78
CA ALA A 285 14.74 -18.14 -3.66
C ALA A 285 15.04 -16.64 -3.51
N SER A 286 14.01 -15.79 -3.46
CA SER A 286 14.16 -14.34 -3.22
C SER A 286 14.83 -14.08 -1.87
N ASP A 287 14.33 -14.72 -0.81
CA ASP A 287 14.83 -14.58 0.56
C ASP A 287 16.26 -15.14 0.68
N ARG A 288 16.57 -16.26 0.00
CA ARG A 288 17.94 -16.81 -0.09
C ARG A 288 18.92 -15.91 -0.83
N LEU A 289 18.46 -15.17 -1.84
CA LEU A 289 19.28 -14.19 -2.57
C LEU A 289 19.49 -12.91 -1.77
N TYR A 290 18.50 -12.49 -0.97
CA TYR A 290 18.59 -11.29 -0.13
C TYR A 290 19.44 -11.52 1.13
N PHE A 291 19.12 -12.54 1.93
CA PHE A 291 19.79 -12.78 3.23
C PHE A 291 21.12 -13.54 3.12
N GLY A 292 21.45 -14.11 1.96
CA GLY A 292 22.67 -14.92 1.79
C GLY A 292 22.61 -16.34 2.38
N PHE A 293 21.53 -16.67 3.10
CA PHE A 293 21.23 -18.02 3.64
C PHE A 293 19.73 -18.34 3.52
N TRP A 294 19.35 -19.60 3.75
CA TRP A 294 17.94 -20.01 3.67
C TRP A 294 17.15 -19.48 4.87
N ALA A 295 16.34 -18.45 4.65
CA ALA A 295 15.40 -17.91 5.62
C ALA A 295 13.95 -18.27 5.24
N PHE A 296 13.07 -18.35 6.24
CA PHE A 296 11.62 -18.47 6.02
C PHE A 296 10.86 -17.41 6.85
N PRO A 297 10.77 -16.17 6.35
CA PRO A 297 10.22 -15.04 7.11
C PRO A 297 8.80 -15.23 7.66
N PRO A 298 7.84 -15.89 6.98
CA PRO A 298 6.50 -16.12 7.53
C PRO A 298 6.50 -16.88 8.86
N TYR A 299 7.40 -17.86 9.02
CA TYR A 299 7.56 -18.58 10.29
C TYR A 299 8.24 -17.72 11.36
N LYS A 300 9.30 -16.99 11.00
CA LYS A 300 10.00 -16.07 11.92
C LYS A 300 9.05 -14.99 12.44
N TRP A 301 8.27 -14.36 11.56
CA TRP A 301 7.22 -13.40 11.91
C TRP A 301 6.17 -14.01 12.85
N LEU A 302 5.65 -15.20 12.54
CA LEU A 302 4.63 -15.87 13.36
C LEU A 302 5.18 -16.23 14.75
N TYR A 303 6.36 -16.84 14.79
CA TYR A 303 7.05 -17.19 16.04
C TYR A 303 7.29 -15.94 16.89
N PHE A 304 7.79 -14.87 16.29
CA PHE A 304 8.11 -13.63 17.00
C PHE A 304 6.85 -12.94 17.55
N ASN A 305 5.80 -12.80 16.75
CA ASN A 305 4.54 -12.15 17.18
C ASN A 305 3.81 -12.95 18.27
N ILE A 306 3.86 -14.29 18.23
CA ILE A 306 3.22 -15.14 19.24
C ILE A 306 4.06 -15.24 20.52
N SER A 307 5.38 -15.45 20.42
CA SER A 307 6.24 -15.72 21.59
C SER A 307 6.74 -14.47 22.31
N GLN A 308 7.06 -13.38 21.59
CA GLN A 308 7.65 -12.18 22.19
C GLN A 308 6.62 -11.11 22.57
N SER A 309 5.37 -11.23 22.09
CA SER A 309 4.28 -10.25 22.31
C SER A 309 4.60 -8.80 21.92
N LEU A 310 5.65 -8.55 21.11
CA LEU A 310 6.14 -7.20 20.79
C LEU A 310 5.11 -6.33 20.05
N ALA A 311 4.09 -6.93 19.42
CA ALA A 311 2.95 -6.18 18.86
C ALA A 311 2.27 -5.24 19.89
N VAL A 312 2.41 -5.51 21.19
CA VAL A 312 1.94 -4.63 22.28
C VAL A 312 2.73 -3.32 22.37
N PHE A 313 4.03 -3.34 22.06
CA PHE A 313 4.92 -2.16 22.06
C PHE A 313 4.42 -1.09 21.09
N TYR A 314 3.92 -1.52 19.91
CA TYR A 314 3.31 -0.65 18.90
C TYR A 314 1.85 -0.25 19.21
N GLY A 315 1.39 -0.41 20.46
CA GLY A 315 0.07 0.01 20.91
C GLY A 315 -1.05 -1.01 20.74
N ARG A 316 -2.12 -0.84 21.55
CA ARG A 316 -3.29 -1.73 21.61
C ARG A 316 -4.56 -1.01 21.19
N MET A 317 -5.41 -1.69 20.42
CA MET A 317 -6.69 -1.17 19.93
C MET A 317 -7.87 -2.08 20.35
N PRO A 318 -9.04 -1.52 20.70
CA PRO A 318 -10.21 -2.30 21.13
C PRO A 318 -10.68 -3.27 20.03
N TRP A 319 -11.39 -4.33 20.43
CA TRP A 319 -11.85 -5.37 19.48
C TRP A 319 -12.70 -4.80 18.35
N HIS A 320 -13.57 -3.83 18.65
CA HIS A 320 -14.47 -3.19 17.69
C HIS A 320 -13.81 -2.17 16.74
N TYR A 321 -12.49 -1.97 16.82
CA TYR A 321 -11.76 -0.97 16.02
C TYR A 321 -12.07 -1.08 14.52
N TYR A 322 -12.01 -2.28 13.93
CA TYR A 322 -12.28 -2.45 12.50
C TYR A 322 -13.73 -2.15 12.14
N LEU A 323 -14.69 -2.40 13.04
CA LEU A 323 -16.11 -2.14 12.80
C LEU A 323 -16.44 -0.65 12.89
N LEU A 324 -15.95 0.05 13.92
CA LEU A 324 -16.32 1.43 14.23
C LEU A 324 -15.36 2.50 13.66
N GLN A 325 -14.14 2.12 13.28
CA GLN A 325 -13.13 3.03 12.75
C GLN A 325 -12.54 2.53 11.42
N GLY A 326 -12.15 1.26 11.34
CA GLY A 326 -11.50 0.69 10.15
C GLY A 326 -12.35 0.75 8.88
N ILE A 327 -13.51 0.10 8.86
CA ILE A 327 -14.42 0.11 7.70
C ILE A 327 -14.93 1.54 7.36
N PRO A 328 -15.29 2.39 8.35
CA PRO A 328 -15.57 3.81 8.10
C PRO A 328 -14.42 4.58 7.45
N LEU A 329 -13.18 4.45 7.93
CA LEU A 329 -12.03 5.14 7.33
C LEU A 329 -11.69 4.60 5.93
N LEU A 330 -11.82 3.29 5.74
CA LEU A 330 -11.53 2.60 4.48
C LEU A 330 -12.54 2.98 3.37
N THR A 331 -13.81 3.16 3.72
CA THR A 331 -14.90 3.42 2.75
C THR A 331 -15.36 4.89 2.68
N THR A 332 -14.99 5.72 3.67
CA THR A 332 -15.29 7.15 3.77
C THR A 332 -16.76 7.49 3.46
N THR A 333 -17.03 8.39 2.52
CA THR A 333 -18.39 8.79 2.09
C THR A 333 -19.18 7.66 1.45
N PHE A 334 -18.54 6.57 1.04
CA PHE A 334 -19.22 5.41 0.46
C PHE A 334 -19.76 4.42 1.50
N LEU A 335 -19.43 4.63 2.79
CA LEU A 335 -19.83 3.76 3.91
C LEU A 335 -21.33 3.35 3.92
N PRO A 336 -22.31 4.24 3.65
CA PRO A 336 -23.72 3.82 3.65
C PRO A 336 -24.02 2.78 2.56
N PHE A 337 -23.43 2.91 1.38
CA PHE A 337 -23.61 1.97 0.28
C PHE A 337 -22.95 0.62 0.58
N THR A 338 -21.75 0.63 1.16
CA THR A 338 -21.02 -0.61 1.48
C THR A 338 -21.68 -1.39 2.60
N LEU A 339 -22.15 -0.74 3.67
CA LEU A 339 -22.87 -1.40 4.77
C LEU A 339 -24.22 -2.00 4.33
N ILE A 340 -25.03 -1.23 3.59
CA ILE A 340 -26.32 -1.74 3.08
C ILE A 340 -26.08 -2.83 2.02
N GLY A 341 -25.00 -2.75 1.24
CA GLY A 341 -24.59 -3.78 0.28
C GLY A 341 -24.22 -5.10 0.96
N LEU A 342 -23.40 -5.03 2.01
CA LEU A 342 -23.04 -6.15 2.88
C LEU A 342 -24.31 -6.82 3.44
N TYR A 343 -25.21 -6.04 4.06
CA TYR A 343 -26.48 -6.56 4.59
C TYR A 343 -27.38 -7.21 3.53
N LYS A 344 -27.61 -6.53 2.39
CA LYS A 344 -28.49 -7.03 1.33
C LYS A 344 -27.95 -8.27 0.62
N SER A 345 -26.64 -8.45 0.55
CA SER A 345 -26.05 -9.65 -0.06
C SER A 345 -26.34 -10.93 0.75
N ILE A 346 -26.32 -10.82 2.07
CA ILE A 346 -26.61 -11.91 3.02
C ILE A 346 -28.12 -12.21 3.05
N SER A 347 -28.95 -11.20 2.78
CA SER A 347 -30.40 -11.33 2.74
C SER A 347 -30.89 -12.19 1.56
N PRO A 348 -31.93 -13.04 1.73
CA PRO A 348 -32.51 -13.79 0.61
C PRO A 348 -33.14 -12.86 -0.43
N SER A 349 -32.76 -13.01 -1.70
CA SER A 349 -33.34 -12.24 -2.81
C SER A 349 -33.71 -13.17 -3.97
N LYS A 350 -34.99 -13.17 -4.34
CA LYS A 350 -35.53 -14.01 -5.44
C LYS A 350 -35.40 -13.36 -6.83
N SER A 351 -34.96 -12.10 -6.91
CA SER A 351 -34.89 -11.34 -8.17
C SER A 351 -33.50 -11.34 -8.83
N VAL A 352 -32.50 -11.92 -8.17
CA VAL A 352 -31.09 -11.93 -8.60
C VAL A 352 -30.71 -13.33 -9.09
N PRO A 353 -29.94 -13.49 -10.18
CA PRO A 353 -29.43 -14.80 -10.61
C PRO A 353 -28.66 -15.51 -9.49
N THR A 354 -28.90 -16.81 -9.29
CA THR A 354 -28.35 -17.61 -8.19
C THR A 354 -26.83 -17.52 -8.07
N LEU A 355 -26.11 -17.54 -9.20
CA LEU A 355 -24.66 -17.38 -9.23
C LEU A 355 -24.23 -16.00 -8.67
N GLN A 356 -24.86 -14.92 -9.14
CA GLN A 356 -24.57 -13.56 -8.67
C GLN A 356 -24.85 -13.42 -7.17
N ALA A 357 -25.98 -13.94 -6.68
CA ALA A 357 -26.31 -13.94 -5.26
C ALA A 357 -25.26 -14.70 -4.43
N ASN A 358 -24.84 -15.89 -4.89
CA ASN A 358 -23.85 -16.71 -4.19
C ASN A 358 -22.45 -16.08 -4.17
N VAL A 359 -22.02 -15.43 -5.27
CA VAL A 359 -20.75 -14.68 -5.30
C VAL A 359 -20.80 -13.52 -4.30
N LEU A 360 -21.87 -12.73 -4.28
CA LEU A 360 -22.01 -11.61 -3.33
C LEU A 360 -22.05 -12.09 -1.87
N ARG A 361 -22.72 -13.22 -1.55
CA ARG A 361 -22.66 -13.83 -0.21
C ARG A 361 -21.25 -14.28 0.16
N THR A 362 -20.52 -14.87 -0.77
CA THR A 362 -19.14 -15.33 -0.56
C THR A 362 -18.18 -14.16 -0.32
N LEU A 363 -18.31 -13.08 -1.09
CA LEU A 363 -17.57 -11.84 -0.86
C LEU A 363 -17.88 -11.21 0.51
N SER A 364 -19.16 -11.16 0.92
CA SER A 364 -19.56 -10.61 2.22
C SER A 364 -19.14 -11.48 3.40
N PHE A 365 -19.26 -12.80 3.29
CA PHE A 365 -18.74 -13.74 4.29
C PHE A 365 -17.23 -13.54 4.46
N THR A 366 -16.51 -13.35 3.36
CA THR A 366 -15.06 -13.09 3.37
C THR A 366 -14.68 -11.80 4.09
N VAL A 367 -15.43 -10.70 3.89
CA VAL A 367 -15.29 -9.46 4.66
C VAL A 367 -15.50 -9.73 6.16
N LEU A 368 -16.57 -10.43 6.53
CA LEU A 368 -16.89 -10.75 7.92
C LEU A 368 -15.84 -11.67 8.56
N THR A 369 -15.32 -12.66 7.83
CA THR A 369 -14.26 -13.56 8.27
C THR A 369 -12.98 -12.81 8.63
N MET A 370 -12.50 -11.95 7.72
CA MET A 370 -11.25 -11.22 7.93
C MET A 370 -11.39 -10.16 9.03
N VAL A 371 -12.49 -9.39 9.04
CA VAL A 371 -12.76 -8.40 10.10
C VAL A 371 -12.91 -9.09 11.46
N GLY A 372 -13.63 -10.21 11.53
CA GLY A 372 -13.80 -10.99 12.76
C GLY A 372 -12.46 -11.52 13.30
N ALA A 373 -11.66 -12.17 12.46
CA ALA A 373 -10.37 -12.73 12.86
C ALA A 373 -9.38 -11.64 13.33
N LEU A 374 -9.26 -10.53 12.59
CA LEU A 374 -8.33 -9.45 12.97
C LEU A 374 -8.84 -8.63 14.17
N SER A 375 -10.14 -8.63 14.47
CA SER A 375 -10.69 -7.97 15.67
C SER A 375 -10.14 -8.58 16.98
N SER A 376 -9.78 -9.87 16.97
CA SER A 376 -9.17 -10.58 18.10
C SER A 376 -7.70 -10.24 18.36
N VAL A 377 -6.99 -9.60 17.42
CA VAL A 377 -5.56 -9.25 17.57
C VAL A 377 -5.40 -7.94 18.34
N SER A 378 -4.44 -7.84 19.28
CA SER A 378 -4.30 -6.65 20.13
C SER A 378 -3.90 -5.38 19.36
N HIS A 379 -2.93 -5.50 18.45
CA HIS A 379 -2.48 -4.42 17.57
C HIS A 379 -3.30 -4.41 16.27
N LYS A 380 -3.68 -3.23 15.80
CA LYS A 380 -4.58 -3.07 14.64
C LYS A 380 -4.26 -1.81 13.85
N GLU A 381 -4.32 -1.93 12.53
CA GLU A 381 -4.18 -0.81 11.60
C GLU A 381 -5.20 -0.95 10.46
N VAL A 382 -5.78 0.15 9.99
CA VAL A 382 -6.73 0.13 8.85
C VAL A 382 -6.08 -0.45 7.58
N ARG A 383 -4.77 -0.32 7.39
CA ARG A 383 -4.03 -0.96 6.29
C ARG A 383 -4.18 -2.49 6.25
N PHE A 384 -4.35 -3.16 7.39
CA PHE A 384 -4.43 -4.63 7.44
C PHE A 384 -5.73 -5.16 6.82
N ILE A 385 -6.80 -4.35 6.78
CA ILE A 385 -8.07 -4.68 6.10
C ILE A 385 -8.20 -4.04 4.71
N TYR A 386 -7.14 -3.38 4.20
CA TYR A 386 -7.15 -2.72 2.90
C TYR A 386 -7.53 -3.65 1.72
N PRO A 387 -7.13 -4.94 1.68
CA PRO A 387 -7.56 -5.86 0.62
C PRO A 387 -9.07 -6.09 0.53
N LEU A 388 -9.85 -5.68 1.53
CA LEU A 388 -11.31 -5.72 1.50
C LEU A 388 -11.93 -4.55 0.73
N LEU A 389 -11.22 -3.45 0.47
CA LEU A 389 -11.80 -2.25 -0.16
C LEU A 389 -12.40 -2.53 -1.55
N PRO A 390 -11.72 -3.24 -2.48
CA PRO A 390 -12.34 -3.66 -3.74
C PRO A 390 -13.64 -4.45 -3.56
N ILE A 391 -13.68 -5.34 -2.56
CA ILE A 391 -14.85 -6.16 -2.25
C ILE A 391 -16.01 -5.28 -1.74
N LEU A 392 -15.73 -4.36 -0.83
CA LEU A 392 -16.70 -3.41 -0.28
C LEU A 392 -17.27 -2.50 -1.37
N HIS A 393 -16.44 -2.02 -2.31
CA HIS A 393 -16.90 -1.27 -3.49
C HIS A 393 -17.81 -2.11 -4.39
N ILE A 394 -17.44 -3.35 -4.71
CA ILE A 394 -18.28 -4.27 -5.50
C ILE A 394 -19.64 -4.51 -4.83
N LEU A 395 -19.67 -4.72 -3.51
CA LEU A 395 -20.90 -4.92 -2.74
C LEU A 395 -21.80 -3.66 -2.70
N GLY A 396 -21.20 -2.47 -2.59
CA GLY A 396 -21.94 -1.20 -2.56
C GLY A 396 -22.37 -0.67 -3.94
N ALA A 397 -21.71 -1.07 -5.02
CA ALA A 397 -21.88 -0.50 -6.35
C ALA A 397 -23.31 -0.60 -6.94
N PRO A 398 -24.09 -1.68 -6.75
CA PRO A 398 -25.49 -1.72 -7.18
C PRO A 398 -26.34 -0.64 -6.48
N LEU A 399 -26.09 -0.39 -5.19
CA LEU A 399 -26.83 0.59 -4.41
C LEU A 399 -26.42 2.02 -4.77
N MET A 400 -25.13 2.27 -5.03
CA MET A 400 -24.69 3.56 -5.55
C MET A 400 -25.28 3.83 -6.93
N THR A 401 -25.35 2.81 -7.80
CA THR A 401 -26.01 2.89 -9.12
C THR A 401 -27.48 3.25 -8.96
N ASP A 402 -28.24 2.44 -8.22
CA ASP A 402 -29.67 2.67 -8.01
C ASP A 402 -29.92 4.00 -7.30
N PHE A 403 -29.04 4.47 -6.40
CA PHE A 403 -29.22 5.74 -5.71
C PHE A 403 -28.99 6.96 -6.60
N PHE A 404 -28.01 6.94 -7.51
CA PHE A 404 -27.67 8.11 -8.35
C PHE A 404 -28.22 8.08 -9.78
N THR A 405 -28.88 6.99 -10.20
CA THR A 405 -29.40 6.85 -11.56
C THR A 405 -30.88 6.47 -11.59
N ASP A 406 -31.63 7.11 -12.49
CA ASP A 406 -32.96 6.64 -12.90
C ASP A 406 -32.89 5.93 -14.25
N LYS A 407 -33.68 4.86 -14.38
CA LYS A 407 -33.89 4.17 -15.66
C LYS A 407 -34.99 4.93 -16.39
N THR A 408 -34.66 5.66 -17.46
CA THR A 408 -35.66 6.40 -18.23
C THR A 408 -36.66 5.43 -18.86
N SER A 409 -37.87 5.37 -18.30
CA SER A 409 -39.01 4.75 -18.95
C SER A 409 -39.47 5.66 -20.09
N THR A 410 -38.85 5.53 -21.27
CA THR A 410 -39.46 6.06 -22.50
C THR A 410 -40.71 5.25 -22.80
N SER A 411 -41.82 5.70 -22.23
CA SER A 411 -43.17 5.24 -22.54
C SER A 411 -43.53 5.65 -23.96
N THR A 412 -43.08 4.87 -24.94
CA THR A 412 -43.59 4.95 -26.31
C THR A 412 -43.38 3.62 -27.00
N SER A 413 -44.44 3.08 -27.61
CA SER A 413 -44.47 1.74 -28.18
C SER A 413 -43.58 1.64 -29.43
N SER A 414 -42.30 1.27 -29.26
CA SER A 414 -41.51 0.69 -30.34
C SER A 414 -40.54 -0.37 -29.81
N LYS A 415 -40.69 -1.61 -30.28
CA LYS A 415 -39.86 -2.76 -29.87
C LYS A 415 -38.50 -2.78 -30.59
N LYS A 416 -37.71 -1.71 -30.45
CA LYS A 416 -36.29 -1.68 -30.82
C LYS A 416 -35.47 -1.23 -29.61
N ALA A 417 -35.09 -2.21 -28.78
CA ALA A 417 -34.15 -1.98 -27.68
C ALA A 417 -32.74 -1.75 -28.25
N SER A 418 -32.44 -0.52 -28.62
CA SER A 418 -31.08 -0.09 -28.94
C SER A 418 -30.18 -0.16 -27.69
N SER A 419 -28.89 -0.41 -27.94
CA SER A 419 -27.83 -0.42 -26.94
C SER A 419 -27.76 0.90 -26.17
N PHE A 420 -27.49 0.81 -24.86
CA PHE A 420 -27.42 1.93 -23.90
C PHE A 420 -28.71 2.76 -23.83
N GLN A 421 -29.58 2.42 -22.88
CA GLN A 421 -30.65 3.32 -22.47
C GLN A 421 -30.00 4.57 -21.84
N PRO A 422 -30.39 5.80 -22.23
CA PRO A 422 -29.84 7.01 -21.63
C PRO A 422 -30.15 7.04 -20.13
N VAL A 423 -29.15 7.38 -19.33
CA VAL A 423 -29.25 7.35 -17.87
C VAL A 423 -29.33 8.78 -17.36
N THR A 424 -30.39 9.11 -16.63
CA THR A 424 -30.53 10.42 -15.99
C THR A 424 -29.98 10.39 -14.57
N LEU A 425 -29.07 11.32 -14.26
CA LEU A 425 -28.51 11.49 -12.92
C LEU A 425 -29.54 12.13 -11.97
N ARG A 426 -29.77 11.46 -10.83
CA ARG A 426 -30.58 11.95 -9.71
C ARG A 426 -29.71 12.22 -8.48
N HIS A 427 -30.27 12.88 -7.47
CA HIS A 427 -29.53 13.30 -6.24
C HIS A 427 -28.21 14.04 -6.53
N LYS A 428 -28.21 14.91 -7.56
CA LYS A 428 -27.01 15.61 -8.07
C LYS A 428 -26.22 16.36 -6.99
N LEU A 429 -26.92 16.99 -6.05
CA LEU A 429 -26.29 17.69 -4.91
C LEU A 429 -25.56 16.72 -3.97
N SER A 430 -26.17 15.58 -3.64
CA SER A 430 -25.53 14.54 -2.82
C SER A 430 -24.31 13.95 -3.53
N LEU A 431 -24.39 13.75 -4.85
CA LEU A 431 -23.25 13.29 -5.66
C LEU A 431 -22.12 14.32 -5.66
N ALA A 432 -22.44 15.60 -5.86
CA ALA A 432 -21.47 16.70 -5.80
C ALA A 432 -20.81 16.78 -4.42
N ASN A 433 -21.58 16.67 -3.34
CA ASN A 433 -21.03 16.69 -1.97
C ASN A 433 -20.08 15.51 -1.71
N ILE A 434 -20.42 14.29 -2.13
CA ILE A 434 -19.54 13.12 -2.02
C ILE A 434 -18.23 13.34 -2.79
N ILE A 435 -18.32 13.81 -4.04
CA ILE A 435 -17.14 14.09 -4.88
C ILE A 435 -16.27 15.17 -4.24
N SER A 436 -16.86 16.30 -3.83
CA SER A 436 -16.15 17.43 -3.21
C SER A 436 -15.46 17.03 -1.91
N ILE A 437 -16.15 16.33 -1.00
CA ILE A 437 -15.56 15.85 0.27
C ILE A 437 -14.38 14.91 -0.01
N ASN A 438 -14.52 14.00 -0.97
CA ASN A 438 -13.45 13.06 -1.29
C ASN A 438 -12.25 13.71 -1.97
N ILE A 439 -12.47 14.67 -2.88
CA ILE A 439 -11.39 15.44 -3.51
C ILE A 439 -10.68 16.31 -2.48
N LEU A 440 -11.41 16.98 -1.58
CA LEU A 440 -10.81 17.79 -0.52
C LEU A 440 -10.00 16.95 0.46
N LEU A 441 -10.52 15.79 0.90
CA LEU A 441 -9.80 14.89 1.80
C LEU A 441 -8.56 14.28 1.12
N GLY A 442 -8.71 13.75 -0.09
CA GLY A 442 -7.61 13.20 -0.88
C GLY A 442 -6.53 14.24 -1.17
N GLY A 443 -6.92 15.47 -1.52
CA GLY A 443 -6.03 16.60 -1.75
C GLY A 443 -5.30 17.06 -0.49
N TYR A 444 -6.01 17.24 0.63
CA TYR A 444 -5.39 17.60 1.92
C TYR A 444 -4.30 16.59 2.33
N LEU A 445 -4.63 15.30 2.28
CA LEU A 445 -3.70 14.23 2.60
C LEU A 445 -2.53 14.15 1.61
N SER A 446 -2.74 14.42 0.31
CA SER A 446 -1.69 14.31 -0.72
C SER A 446 -0.69 15.47 -0.73
N PHE A 447 -1.10 16.66 -0.30
CA PHE A 447 -0.31 17.90 -0.47
C PHE A 447 0.07 18.61 0.83
N PHE A 448 -0.68 18.46 1.93
CA PHE A 448 -0.55 19.32 3.11
C PHE A 448 -0.22 18.59 4.41
N HIS A 449 -0.83 17.42 4.68
CA HIS A 449 -0.56 16.67 5.90
C HIS A 449 0.76 15.90 5.79
N GLN A 450 1.73 16.21 6.65
CA GLN A 450 3.08 15.63 6.66
C GLN A 450 3.85 15.82 5.33
N GLY A 451 3.78 17.01 4.74
CA GLY A 451 4.56 17.37 3.54
C GLY A 451 6.03 17.67 3.81
N ALA A 452 6.32 18.35 4.92
CA ALA A 452 7.68 18.83 5.24
C ALA A 452 8.72 17.72 5.41
N THR A 453 8.31 16.55 5.91
CA THR A 453 9.18 15.37 6.09
C THR A 453 9.65 14.74 4.77
N ILE A 454 9.01 15.07 3.64
CA ILE A 454 9.49 14.70 2.31
C ILE A 454 10.36 15.84 1.74
N SER A 455 9.85 17.08 1.74
CA SER A 455 10.53 18.21 1.10
C SER A 455 11.83 18.66 1.78
N VAL A 456 12.05 18.31 3.06
CA VAL A 456 13.35 18.51 3.72
C VAL A 456 14.47 17.71 3.06
N LEU A 457 14.16 16.52 2.52
CA LEU A 457 15.15 15.67 1.84
C LEU A 457 15.47 16.23 0.44
N ASP A 458 14.53 16.91 -0.21
CA ASP A 458 14.79 17.66 -1.44
C ASP A 458 15.73 18.85 -1.17
N PHE A 459 15.51 19.58 -0.06
CA PHE A 459 16.41 20.66 0.38
C PHE A 459 17.83 20.13 0.67
N LEU A 460 17.96 19.11 1.52
CA LEU A 460 19.26 18.54 1.91
C LEU A 460 20.03 17.99 0.71
N ARG A 461 19.35 17.33 -0.24
CA ARG A 461 19.98 16.87 -1.49
C ARG A 461 20.44 18.02 -2.35
N THR A 462 19.58 19.02 -2.59
CA THR A 462 19.91 20.16 -3.47
C THR A 462 21.09 20.95 -2.93
N ASP A 463 21.17 21.13 -1.61
CA ASP A 463 22.30 21.82 -0.99
C ASP A 463 23.58 20.97 -0.95
N PHE A 464 23.47 19.65 -0.75
CA PHE A 464 24.61 18.73 -0.90
C PHE A 464 25.14 18.70 -2.34
N GLU A 465 24.25 18.68 -3.35
CA GLU A 465 24.59 18.78 -4.77
C GLU A 465 25.34 20.09 -5.11
N ARG A 466 25.01 21.18 -4.41
CA ARG A 466 25.66 22.49 -4.54
C ARG A 466 27.03 22.54 -3.85
N LEU A 467 27.14 21.98 -2.64
CA LEU A 467 28.35 22.03 -1.81
C LEU A 467 29.42 21.02 -2.22
N HIS A 468 29.04 19.83 -2.66
CA HIS A 468 29.95 18.72 -2.93
C HIS A 468 29.76 18.14 -4.36
N PRO A 469 29.97 18.94 -5.42
CA PRO A 469 29.74 18.50 -6.81
C PRO A 469 30.60 17.29 -7.20
N ASP A 470 31.77 17.12 -6.58
CA ASP A 470 32.68 15.99 -6.82
C ASP A 470 32.29 14.71 -6.05
N ALA A 471 31.34 14.77 -5.10
CA ALA A 471 30.92 13.67 -4.24
C ALA A 471 29.59 13.01 -4.64
N LEU A 472 29.09 13.29 -5.86
CA LEU A 472 27.74 12.88 -6.33
C LEU A 472 27.68 11.47 -6.95
N ALA A 473 28.67 10.61 -6.68
CA ALA A 473 28.72 9.25 -7.20
C ALA A 473 27.72 8.30 -6.49
N LEU A 474 27.17 7.33 -7.23
CA LEU A 474 26.12 6.40 -6.76
C LEU A 474 26.54 4.90 -6.81
N GLY A 475 27.84 4.62 -6.84
CA GLY A 475 28.38 3.25 -6.91
C GLY A 475 29.69 3.12 -6.15
N SER A 476 30.44 2.04 -6.33
CA SER A 476 31.65 1.75 -5.52
C SER A 476 32.75 2.81 -5.55
N THR A 477 32.77 3.70 -6.55
CA THR A 477 33.67 4.87 -6.55
C THR A 477 33.29 5.91 -5.48
N ALA A 478 32.01 5.98 -5.11
CA ALA A 478 31.52 6.81 -4.01
C ALA A 478 32.15 6.38 -2.68
N ASN A 479 32.46 5.09 -2.48
CA ASN A 479 33.05 4.60 -1.24
C ASN A 479 34.43 5.23 -0.97
N MET A 480 35.24 5.52 -2.00
CA MET A 480 36.55 6.16 -1.79
C MET A 480 36.42 7.65 -1.41
N THR A 481 35.46 8.38 -1.99
CA THR A 481 35.16 9.76 -1.58
C THR A 481 34.40 9.84 -0.26
N ALA A 482 33.57 8.85 0.05
CA ALA A 482 32.81 8.76 1.29
C ALA A 482 33.75 8.52 2.47
N VAL A 483 34.72 7.60 2.37
CA VAL A 483 35.75 7.37 3.41
C VAL A 483 36.59 8.62 3.70
N HIS A 484 36.75 9.54 2.74
CA HIS A 484 37.40 10.84 2.98
C HIS A 484 36.50 11.91 3.62
N LEU A 485 35.18 11.67 3.70
CA LEU A 485 34.17 12.54 4.30
C LEU A 485 33.47 11.89 5.51
N GLU A 486 33.86 10.67 5.91
CA GLU A 486 33.26 9.91 7.02
C GLU A 486 33.38 10.62 8.38
N GLU A 487 34.33 11.56 8.52
CA GLU A 487 34.52 12.36 9.73
C GLU A 487 33.50 13.53 9.84
N ASP A 488 32.87 13.94 8.74
CA ASP A 488 31.99 15.11 8.65
C ASP A 488 30.50 14.72 8.54
N LEU A 489 29.78 14.78 9.67
CA LEU A 489 28.34 14.53 9.71
C LEU A 489 27.57 15.67 9.01
N PHE A 490 27.06 15.42 7.79
CA PHE A 490 26.34 16.47 7.06
C PHE A 490 25.02 16.87 7.75
N VAL A 491 24.26 15.90 8.28
CA VAL A 491 22.96 16.18 8.91
C VAL A 491 22.60 15.26 10.09
N LEU A 492 22.03 15.85 11.14
CA LEU A 492 21.46 15.14 12.29
C LEU A 492 19.96 15.41 12.41
N PHE A 493 19.14 14.37 12.41
CA PHE A 493 17.70 14.44 12.60
C PHE A 493 17.34 14.17 14.07
N LEU A 494 17.05 15.24 14.81
CA LEU A 494 16.45 15.24 16.14
C LEU A 494 14.92 15.29 16.01
N THR A 495 14.38 14.30 15.31
CA THR A 495 12.94 14.04 15.16
C THR A 495 12.61 12.70 15.80
N PRO A 496 11.33 12.40 16.12
CA PRO A 496 10.93 11.02 16.42
C PRO A 496 11.40 10.07 15.31
N CYS A 497 11.75 8.84 15.67
CA CYS A 497 12.33 7.89 14.74
C CYS A 497 11.49 7.71 13.47
N HIS A 498 12.17 7.48 12.34
CA HIS A 498 11.54 7.29 11.03
C HIS A 498 10.49 8.37 10.68
N SER A 499 10.70 9.62 11.10
CA SER A 499 9.87 10.76 10.69
C SER A 499 10.04 11.15 9.21
N THR A 500 11.19 10.84 8.62
CA THR A 500 11.49 11.04 7.20
C THR A 500 11.85 9.70 6.54
N PRO A 501 11.79 9.61 5.20
CA PRO A 501 12.55 8.61 4.45
C PRO A 501 14.07 8.73 4.71
N TRP A 502 14.85 7.75 4.22
CA TRP A 502 16.31 7.75 4.38
C TRP A 502 17.06 7.70 3.04
N ARG A 503 17.93 6.71 2.80
CA ARG A 503 18.86 6.68 1.67
C ARG A 503 18.15 6.64 0.32
N SER A 504 16.98 6.01 0.26
CA SER A 504 16.12 6.02 -0.94
C SER A 504 15.73 7.44 -1.40
N HIS A 505 15.84 8.44 -0.52
CA HIS A 505 15.50 9.84 -0.77
C HIS A 505 16.65 10.82 -0.53
N LEU A 506 17.69 10.47 0.24
CA LEU A 506 18.95 11.22 0.32
C LEU A 506 19.89 10.92 -0.86
N VAL A 507 19.77 9.74 -1.47
CA VAL A 507 20.45 9.28 -2.69
C VAL A 507 21.98 9.12 -2.58
N TYR A 508 22.73 10.18 -2.26
CA TYR A 508 24.20 10.22 -2.35
C TYR A 508 24.89 9.59 -1.13
N PRO A 509 25.66 8.49 -1.24
CA PRO A 509 26.29 7.82 -0.09
C PRO A 509 27.16 8.75 0.77
N ALA A 510 27.90 9.67 0.16
CA ALA A 510 28.74 10.68 0.85
C ALA A 510 27.94 11.75 1.62
N LEU A 511 26.61 11.84 1.42
CA LEU A 511 25.73 12.59 2.32
C LEU A 511 25.51 11.73 3.56
N PHE A 512 26.37 11.95 4.57
CA PHE A 512 26.29 11.30 5.87
C PHE A 512 25.21 11.93 6.74
N ALA A 513 24.35 11.08 7.28
CA ALA A 513 23.22 11.47 8.10
C ALA A 513 23.11 10.56 9.33
N ARG A 514 22.62 11.10 10.45
CA ARG A 514 22.20 10.34 11.65
C ARG A 514 20.79 10.78 12.04
N ALA A 515 19.98 9.87 12.57
CA ALA A 515 18.71 10.21 13.22
C ALA A 515 18.58 9.44 14.54
N LEU A 516 17.68 9.89 15.41
CA LEU A 516 17.29 9.15 16.60
C LEU A 516 16.62 7.82 16.21
N THR A 517 17.12 6.73 16.78
CA THR A 517 16.61 5.37 16.59
C THR A 517 15.42 5.07 17.51
N CYS A 518 14.65 4.02 17.20
CA CYS A 518 13.62 3.47 18.10
C CYS A 518 13.64 1.93 18.08
N GLU A 519 14.84 1.38 18.27
CA GLU A 519 15.02 -0.07 18.32
C GLU A 519 14.27 -0.67 19.52
N PRO A 520 13.52 -1.77 19.37
CA PRO A 520 12.84 -2.40 20.48
C PRO A 520 13.84 -3.16 21.38
N PRO A 521 13.48 -3.46 22.64
CA PRO A 521 14.36 -4.14 23.59
C PRO A 521 14.41 -5.65 23.34
N LEU A 522 15.03 -6.07 22.25
CA LEU A 522 14.96 -7.44 21.71
C LEU A 522 15.50 -8.51 22.68
N ASP A 523 16.60 -8.23 23.37
CA ASP A 523 17.28 -9.20 24.26
C ASP A 523 16.66 -9.33 25.66
N THR A 524 15.67 -8.50 25.98
CA THR A 524 14.98 -8.53 27.28
C THR A 524 13.90 -9.63 27.33
N ALA A 525 13.61 -10.18 28.52
CA ALA A 525 12.58 -11.21 28.64
C ALA A 525 11.14 -10.64 28.53
N PRO A 526 10.19 -11.33 27.88
CA PRO A 526 8.77 -10.93 27.89
C PRO A 526 8.23 -10.76 29.31
N GLY A 527 7.66 -9.60 29.61
CA GLY A 527 7.10 -9.30 30.94
C GLY A 527 8.12 -9.00 32.04
N SER A 528 9.41 -8.85 31.71
CA SER A 528 10.41 -8.37 32.67
C SER A 528 10.18 -6.90 33.04
N LEU A 529 10.67 -6.49 34.22
CA LEU A 529 10.69 -5.09 34.63
C LEU A 529 11.51 -4.24 33.64
N GLU A 530 12.66 -4.75 33.21
CA GLU A 530 13.56 -4.13 32.22
C GLU A 530 12.84 -3.80 30.90
N ARG A 531 12.05 -4.76 30.36
CA ARG A 531 11.23 -4.54 29.16
C ARG A 531 10.09 -3.54 29.40
N ALA A 532 9.61 -3.40 30.64
CA ALA A 532 8.55 -2.47 31.01
C ALA A 532 9.05 -1.03 31.28
N THR A 533 10.32 -0.87 31.65
CA THR A 533 10.97 0.43 31.89
C THR A 533 11.89 0.87 30.75
N TYR A 534 11.91 0.13 29.64
CA TYR A 534 12.75 0.44 28.48
C TYR A 534 12.30 1.73 27.78
N LEU A 535 13.27 2.59 27.46
CA LEU A 535 13.11 3.78 26.63
C LEU A 535 14.12 3.73 25.48
N ASP A 536 13.63 3.84 24.25
CA ASP A 536 14.49 3.90 23.06
C ASP A 536 15.22 5.26 22.93
N GLU A 537 16.11 5.42 21.95
CA GLU A 537 16.92 6.65 21.82
C GLU A 537 16.07 7.90 21.59
N ALA A 538 15.02 7.80 20.77
CA ALA A 538 14.08 8.90 20.56
C ALA A 538 13.26 9.19 21.83
N ASP A 539 12.77 8.16 22.52
CA ASP A 539 12.02 8.33 23.77
C ASP A 539 12.89 8.88 24.91
N ARG A 540 14.19 8.55 25.00
CA ARG A 540 15.14 9.19 25.93
C ARG A 540 15.41 10.65 25.59
N PHE A 541 15.54 11.00 24.32
CA PHE A 541 15.67 12.41 23.90
C PHE A 541 14.42 13.25 24.23
N TYR A 542 13.22 12.66 24.12
CA TYR A 542 11.96 13.33 24.47
C TYR A 542 11.51 13.11 25.93
N ALA A 543 12.27 12.37 26.74
CA ALA A 543 12.00 12.21 28.16
C ALA A 543 12.25 13.52 28.91
N LYS A 544 11.35 13.86 29.84
CA LYS A 544 11.55 15.00 30.72
C LYS A 544 12.54 14.65 31.81
N ASP A 545 13.40 15.59 32.17
CA ASP A 545 14.31 15.45 33.30
C ASP A 545 13.52 15.59 34.62
N ASP A 546 13.43 14.51 35.41
CA ASP A 546 12.68 14.48 36.69
C ASP A 546 13.18 15.52 37.71
N ASP A 547 14.47 15.86 37.66
CA ASP A 547 15.10 16.88 38.51
C ASP A 547 14.81 18.32 38.04
N ASP A 548 14.32 18.51 36.82
CA ASP A 548 14.11 19.84 36.24
C ASP A 548 12.70 20.39 36.49
N ARG A 549 12.62 21.42 37.33
CA ARG A 549 11.36 22.09 37.68
C ARG A 549 10.70 22.83 36.53
N ASN A 550 11.43 23.09 35.43
CA ASN A 550 10.89 23.68 34.21
C ASN A 550 10.33 22.60 33.25
N GLY A 551 10.58 21.31 33.52
CA GLY A 551 10.12 20.19 32.70
C GLY A 551 10.80 20.11 31.33
N ARG A 552 12.06 20.54 31.24
CA ARG A 552 12.94 20.39 30.06
C ARG A 552 13.10 18.91 29.69
N TYR A 553 13.44 18.70 28.43
CA TYR A 553 13.76 17.40 27.84
C TYR A 553 14.96 17.57 26.90
N GLY A 554 15.62 16.48 26.52
CA GLY A 554 16.69 16.49 25.51
C GLY A 554 18.05 17.06 25.94
N VAL A 555 18.11 18.08 26.81
CA VAL A 555 19.37 18.71 27.27
C VAL A 555 20.32 17.69 27.88
N LYS A 556 19.83 16.86 28.81
CA LYS A 556 20.60 15.79 29.43
C LYS A 556 21.10 14.78 28.40
N PHE A 557 20.21 14.26 27.55
CA PHE A 557 20.55 13.34 26.46
C PHE A 557 21.62 13.92 25.53
N MET A 558 21.53 15.21 25.18
CA MET A 558 22.53 15.84 24.33
C MET A 558 23.90 15.98 25.00
N ASN A 559 23.93 16.25 26.30
CA ASN A 559 25.18 16.40 27.06
C ASN A 559 25.81 15.06 27.48
N GLU A 560 25.02 14.01 27.70
CA GLU A 560 25.47 12.71 28.23
C GLU A 560 25.59 11.61 27.16
N GLU A 561 24.71 11.58 26.15
CA GLU A 561 24.68 10.53 25.12
C GLU A 561 25.13 11.03 23.73
N LEU A 562 24.66 12.20 23.29
CA LEU A 562 24.92 12.69 21.93
C LEU A 562 26.31 13.33 21.77
N TRP A 563 26.68 14.21 22.70
CA TRP A 563 27.97 14.90 22.73
C TRP A 563 28.64 14.84 24.13
N PRO A 564 28.96 13.64 24.65
CA PRO A 564 29.55 13.45 25.98
C PRO A 564 30.90 14.14 26.12
N VAL A 565 31.17 14.75 27.27
CA VAL A 565 32.50 15.29 27.60
C VAL A 565 33.46 14.15 27.92
N LEU A 566 34.40 13.88 27.02
CA LEU A 566 35.40 12.82 27.14
C LEU A 566 36.61 13.23 27.99
N ALA A 567 37.01 14.50 27.93
CA ALA A 567 38.14 15.04 28.67
C ALA A 567 38.02 16.55 28.89
N VAL A 568 38.65 17.07 29.94
CA VAL A 568 38.77 18.52 30.20
C VAL A 568 40.25 18.89 30.22
N GLY A 569 40.69 19.71 29.26
CA GLY A 569 42.09 20.09 29.11
C GLY A 569 42.59 21.01 30.23
N GLY A 570 43.76 20.67 30.80
CA GLY A 570 44.46 21.50 31.78
C GLY A 570 44.77 22.91 31.27
N ASN A 571 44.82 23.86 32.19
CA ASN A 571 45.00 25.32 32.00
C ASN A 571 43.89 26.09 31.28
N ASN A 572 43.29 25.58 30.19
CA ASN A 572 42.26 26.34 29.44
C ASN A 572 40.80 25.86 29.63
N LYS A 573 40.54 24.83 30.44
CA LYS A 573 39.21 24.20 30.62
C LYS A 573 38.50 23.79 29.31
N LYS A 574 39.25 23.62 28.20
CA LYS A 574 38.67 23.21 26.92
C LYS A 574 38.16 21.78 27.06
N LYS A 575 36.84 21.61 27.02
CA LYS A 575 36.19 20.30 26.96
C LYS A 575 36.49 19.67 25.60
N THR A 576 36.79 18.38 25.58
CA THR A 576 36.82 17.55 24.39
C THR A 576 35.57 16.68 24.43
N ARG A 577 34.74 16.72 23.39
CA ARG A 577 33.49 15.95 23.32
C ARG A 577 33.60 14.77 22.35
N GLY A 578 32.80 13.74 22.60
CA GLY A 578 32.52 12.70 21.63
C GLY A 578 31.46 13.17 20.64
N GLY A 579 31.48 12.61 19.43
CA GLY A 579 30.56 12.97 18.35
C GLY A 579 30.93 14.28 17.65
N GLY A 580 30.92 14.27 16.32
CA GLY A 580 31.04 15.50 15.52
C GLY A 580 29.79 16.38 15.65
N VAL A 581 29.97 17.70 15.54
CA VAL A 581 28.84 18.61 15.32
C VAL A 581 28.42 18.48 13.86
N PRO A 582 27.12 18.31 13.55
CA PRO A 582 26.66 18.23 12.17
C PRO A 582 26.69 19.59 11.47
N ARG A 583 26.72 19.65 10.13
CA ARG A 583 26.45 20.93 9.41
C ARG A 583 25.01 21.38 9.64
N TYR A 584 24.07 20.44 9.57
CA TYR A 584 22.64 20.70 9.75
C TYR A 584 22.02 19.89 10.89
N ILE A 585 21.22 20.54 11.72
CA ILE A 585 20.28 19.88 12.64
C ILE A 585 18.87 20.01 12.06
N VAL A 586 18.13 18.91 12.00
CA VAL A 586 16.73 18.85 11.53
C VAL A 586 15.83 18.43 12.68
N GLY A 587 14.74 19.15 12.89
CA GLY A 587 13.80 18.86 13.98
C GLY A 587 12.49 19.61 13.82
N PHE A 588 11.47 19.21 14.60
CA PHE A 588 10.21 19.94 14.65
C PHE A 588 10.35 21.20 15.49
N GLU A 589 9.60 22.26 15.17
CA GLU A 589 9.78 23.61 15.75
C GLU A 589 9.79 23.63 17.29
N GLY A 590 9.07 22.70 17.93
CA GLY A 590 9.02 22.55 19.39
C GLY A 590 10.33 22.16 20.08
N ILE A 591 11.38 21.76 19.34
CA ILE A 591 12.73 21.55 19.92
C ILE A 591 13.62 22.80 19.82
N GLY A 592 13.20 23.83 19.09
CA GLY A 592 14.07 24.96 18.72
C GLY A 592 14.56 25.81 19.91
N GLU A 593 13.69 26.01 20.91
CA GLU A 593 14.05 26.73 22.15
C GLU A 593 15.09 25.93 22.96
N MET A 594 14.81 24.65 23.18
CA MET A 594 15.69 23.70 23.88
C MET A 594 17.07 23.57 23.22
N LEU A 595 17.13 23.58 21.88
CA LEU A 595 18.39 23.58 21.14
C LEU A 595 19.23 24.85 21.39
N ASN A 596 18.59 26.03 21.38
CA ASN A 596 19.28 27.29 21.70
C ASN A 596 19.75 27.30 23.16
N GLU A 597 18.90 26.87 24.11
CA GLU A 597 19.27 26.76 25.53
C GLU A 597 20.52 25.91 25.74
N PHE A 598 20.63 24.75 25.07
CA PHE A 598 21.80 23.89 25.17
C PHE A 598 23.08 24.55 24.61
N PHE A 599 23.04 25.06 23.38
CA PHE A 599 24.24 25.62 22.74
C PHE A 599 24.67 26.99 23.30
N GLU A 600 23.74 27.79 23.83
CA GLU A 600 24.08 29.05 24.50
C GLU A 600 24.42 28.86 26.00
N GLY A 601 23.95 27.77 26.62
CA GLY A 601 24.13 27.40 28.03
C GLY A 601 25.49 26.78 28.38
N GLU A 602 25.70 26.44 29.66
CA GLU A 602 26.99 25.89 30.15
C GLU A 602 27.24 24.45 29.65
N GLU A 603 26.17 23.77 29.26
CA GLU A 603 26.12 22.40 28.76
C GLU A 603 26.59 22.27 27.30
N GLY A 604 26.55 23.33 26.48
CA GLY A 604 26.91 23.26 25.05
C GLY A 604 27.76 24.42 24.51
N ARG A 605 27.93 25.53 25.25
CA ARG A 605 28.69 26.73 24.80
C ARG A 605 30.14 26.47 24.38
N ASP A 606 30.76 25.39 24.88
CA ASP A 606 32.12 24.99 24.47
C ASP A 606 32.23 24.49 23.03
N MET A 607 31.11 24.28 22.34
CA MET A 607 31.03 23.75 20.97
C MET A 607 31.04 24.84 19.86
N ASP A 608 30.98 26.13 20.23
CA ASP A 608 30.88 27.32 19.32
C ASP A 608 29.80 27.23 18.22
N VAL A 609 28.70 26.52 18.52
CA VAL A 609 27.55 26.38 17.62
C VAL A 609 26.67 27.64 17.69
N LYS A 610 26.26 28.15 16.53
CA LYS A 610 25.35 29.30 16.40
C LYS A 610 24.23 28.95 15.43
N LEU A 611 23.12 28.48 15.99
CA LEU A 611 22.01 27.96 15.20
C LEU A 611 21.34 29.06 14.36
N ARG A 612 21.45 28.91 13.04
CA ARG A 612 20.75 29.76 12.06
C ARG A 612 19.70 28.93 11.34
N LYS A 613 18.41 29.27 11.49
CA LYS A 613 17.35 28.67 10.67
C LYS A 613 17.62 28.98 9.19
N VAL A 614 17.82 27.94 8.38
CA VAL A 614 18.06 28.05 6.92
C VAL A 614 16.90 27.52 6.09
N TRP A 615 16.05 26.66 6.65
CA TRP A 615 14.85 26.15 6.00
C TRP A 615 13.77 25.86 7.02
N GLU A 616 12.50 25.99 6.60
CA GLU A 616 11.36 25.47 7.34
C GLU A 616 10.24 25.04 6.38
N GLY A 617 9.48 24.01 6.76
CA GLY A 617 8.39 23.43 5.99
C GLY A 617 7.18 23.14 6.86
N TRP A 618 5.98 23.37 6.32
CA TRP A 618 4.72 23.09 7.01
C TRP A 618 4.42 21.57 7.07
N ASN A 619 4.25 21.02 8.27
CA ASN A 619 4.00 19.58 8.46
C ASN A 619 2.51 19.21 8.56
N GLY A 620 1.58 20.18 8.45
CA GLY A 620 0.14 19.95 8.60
C GLY A 620 -0.44 20.56 9.88
N ALA A 621 -1.77 20.71 9.91
CA ALA A 621 -2.48 21.39 11.00
C ALA A 621 -2.59 20.57 12.30
N PHE A 622 -2.42 19.24 12.21
CA PHE A 622 -2.51 18.32 13.33
C PHE A 622 -1.57 17.12 13.10
N ASN A 623 -1.11 16.52 14.19
CA ASN A 623 -0.44 15.23 14.20
C ASN A 623 -0.81 14.49 15.50
N GLU A 624 -1.00 13.18 15.39
CA GLU A 624 -1.34 12.29 16.51
C GLU A 624 -0.20 12.32 17.55
N ASP A 625 1.05 12.24 17.08
CA ASP A 625 2.25 12.40 17.91
C ASP A 625 2.54 13.91 18.09
N TRP A 626 2.53 14.37 19.35
CA TRP A 626 2.78 15.76 19.69
C TRP A 626 4.18 16.22 19.27
N ARG A 627 5.16 15.30 19.25
CA ARG A 627 6.56 15.55 18.86
C ARG A 627 6.73 15.84 17.37
N ARG A 628 5.71 15.54 16.54
CA ARG A 628 5.67 15.75 15.08
C ARG A 628 4.79 16.94 14.65
N ARG A 629 4.34 17.76 15.60
CA ARG A 629 3.50 18.95 15.35
C ARG A 629 4.34 20.16 14.94
N GLY A 630 3.68 21.14 14.31
CA GLY A 630 4.31 22.39 13.90
C GLY A 630 5.04 22.30 12.56
N ARG A 631 5.95 23.24 12.30
CA ARG A 631 6.88 23.19 11.16
C ARG A 631 8.02 22.20 11.44
N LEU A 632 8.51 21.57 10.39
CA LEU A 632 9.84 20.95 10.40
C LEU A 632 10.85 22.03 10.00
N VAL A 633 12.00 22.06 10.67
CA VAL A 633 12.99 23.15 10.58
C VAL A 633 14.37 22.54 10.34
N VAL A 634 15.20 23.24 9.55
CA VAL A 634 16.64 22.97 9.45
C VAL A 634 17.42 24.15 10.01
N TRP A 635 18.29 23.87 10.97
CA TRP A 635 19.25 24.80 11.54
C TRP A 635 20.66 24.48 11.03
N ASP A 636 21.32 25.48 10.47
CA ASP A 636 22.75 25.53 10.18
C ASP A 636 23.51 25.77 11.50
N THR A 637 24.50 24.94 11.81
CA THR A 637 25.26 25.04 13.08
C THR A 637 26.34 26.12 13.05
N GLY A 638 26.73 26.61 11.87
CA GLY A 638 27.79 27.60 11.68
C GLY A 638 29.22 27.08 11.88
N VAL A 639 29.41 25.82 12.30
CA VAL A 639 30.74 25.21 12.54
C VAL A 639 31.52 25.01 11.24
N TYR A 640 30.81 24.61 10.18
CA TYR A 640 31.38 24.45 8.84
C TYR A 640 31.23 25.79 8.12
N GLY A 641 32.37 26.47 7.90
CA GLY A 641 32.39 27.84 7.40
C GLY A 641 31.65 28.07 6.07
N GLU A 642 31.40 29.34 5.76
CA GLU A 642 30.84 29.76 4.47
C GLU A 642 31.88 29.63 3.35
N GLU A 643 32.23 28.39 2.99
CA GLU A 643 32.91 28.09 1.73
C GLU A 643 31.96 28.42 0.56
N LYS A 644 32.01 29.69 0.15
CA LYS A 644 31.34 30.28 -1.03
C LYS A 644 29.87 29.84 -1.19
N ARG A 645 29.01 30.48 -0.38
CA ARG A 645 27.57 30.57 -0.66
C ARG A 645 27.31 31.23 -2.02
#